data_AF-A0A534N1Y1-F1
#
_entry.id   AF-A0A534N1Y1-F1
#
_cell.length_a   1.000
_cell.length_b   1.000
_cell.length_c   1.000
_cell.angle_alpha   90.00
_cell.angle_beta   90.00
_cell.angle_gamma   90.00
#
_symmetry.space_group_name_H-M   'P 1'
#
loop_
_entity.id
_entity.type
_entity.pdbx_description
1 polymer ?
#
loop_
_entity_poly.entity_id
_entity_poly.type
_entity_poly.pdbx_seq_one_letter_code
_entity_poly.pdbx_strand_id
1 'polypeptide(L)'
;VELYLDQDQVKGNTSAMLSFLASRYNVSYDRISPNQAIDAYANRAHGLVVFDPSRPESIDIGTMIAAQSGWLLVGPDLAGWVAARTGLPILFDYASRTDWSSLGAIGAFDRALRELYPSSTPTLLSILPPDRWAIRDYLIATKTFVFYFPQGILASPAETAATKRILHATPRGTPILGWFNSPTLTEENSFVQMASAEGKFVVGGQEVPNLSVLTALGRNETRSQRSPAPPLPSLENKAYVVLAVPDGDNLDFVTGRMRDLWSETARGTVPVAWSLNPLLSELAPPMLDMYYDTATPFDRFIAAPSGAGYLYPDYAAPQDLASFVAFSKRYMNASDMDVVWLLNAFTASEIPYSSGSLATYVDGLRPDGIVLDYDDQPRTRDAWVQAGEQAVAPIVRSTHFWSTRDNVLGKLDASVATWEPGPHFLWLTVYTFRFDLRDALGVVEVLKGRLGDKLALVTPGQFFGLMRQDFVQLAHGRLGEIEENPFASALFRTTLDSVRSDLREADSWMASGNPDRAAEAAFRGLEDLRTVSTEGAFVLSLGILGIAGVLAFFAGRSRKSEPKSRSSIQPGVVVFVATLVAFFMFSLREALEQNFWTYPDILIGIVFAGIHRPLGRWMDRAYPREAPLAGGLVALVLISLAIRTTAAFPLALIGALLALDTWLRRRPATAADLTAGLGFGSAIGFLGDFEIVTFTALAVLLVFSAVLARGRPLPNQAPAGGSSWFPGFLLALSLFGIAAAFYYSLALRLGVQGDLLLGIAGTVLVLGPTLAILVRRMLPSLPPRTAQIVALAGSALFSGILLVVHGTVLTVLVLLGLGASLSFAALASIDEYTNRGGEPHRALATALLFLPLLVMFFRMPPIVYSLTVVPLPEPIEYALYAPSVLLGATCILLAAVLAFRGPRRAAVGKDYRAEADGGPVVR
;
A
#
# COMPACT_ATOMS: atom_id res chain seq x y z
N VAL A 1 1.20 -43.03 -23.27
CA VAL A 1 0.49 -43.43 -22.04
C VAL A 1 1.08 -42.62 -20.92
N GLU A 2 0.27 -41.72 -20.39
CA GLU A 2 0.61 -40.85 -19.27
C GLU A 2 0.08 -41.45 -17.97
N LEU A 3 0.72 -41.12 -16.84
CA LEU A 3 0.22 -41.46 -15.51
C LEU A 3 -0.60 -40.29 -14.97
N TYR A 4 -1.81 -40.57 -14.53
CA TYR A 4 -2.66 -39.62 -13.83
C TYR A 4 -2.87 -40.12 -12.40
N LEU A 5 -2.48 -39.31 -11.43
CA LEU A 5 -2.71 -39.58 -10.02
C LEU A 5 -4.18 -39.29 -9.68
N ASP A 6 -4.93 -40.36 -9.47
CA ASP A 6 -6.32 -40.33 -9.00
C ASP A 6 -6.36 -40.64 -7.50
N GLN A 7 -6.57 -39.61 -6.66
CA GLN A 7 -6.72 -39.77 -5.22
C GLN A 7 -7.95 -39.02 -4.71
N ASP A 8 -8.84 -39.76 -4.07
CA ASP A 8 -9.94 -39.20 -3.31
C ASP A 8 -9.38 -38.39 -2.11
N GLN A 9 -9.90 -37.19 -1.89
CA GLN A 9 -9.49 -36.23 -0.84
C GLN A 9 -8.17 -35.45 -1.05
N VAL A 10 -7.61 -35.42 -2.25
CA VAL A 10 -6.57 -34.43 -2.61
C VAL A 10 -7.21 -33.13 -3.12
N LYS A 11 -6.58 -31.99 -2.86
CA LYS A 11 -6.97 -30.69 -3.44
C LYS A 11 -7.08 -30.80 -4.97
N GLY A 12 -8.10 -30.19 -5.57
CA GLY A 12 -8.38 -30.31 -7.01
C GLY A 12 -9.40 -31.38 -7.41
N ASN A 13 -9.79 -32.28 -6.49
CA ASN A 13 -10.74 -33.37 -6.76
C ASN A 13 -10.37 -34.10 -8.06
N THR A 14 -9.21 -34.76 -8.05
CA THR A 14 -8.60 -35.38 -9.23
C THR A 14 -9.53 -36.38 -9.90
N SER A 15 -10.40 -37.05 -9.14
CA SER A 15 -11.40 -38.01 -9.62
C SER A 15 -12.49 -37.33 -10.46
N ALA A 16 -12.99 -36.16 -10.00
CA ALA A 16 -13.94 -35.37 -10.76
C ALA A 16 -13.30 -34.77 -12.02
N MET A 17 -12.05 -34.27 -11.92
CA MET A 17 -11.31 -33.80 -13.08
C MET A 17 -11.08 -34.93 -14.09
N LEU A 18 -10.67 -36.12 -13.67
CA LEU A 18 -10.49 -37.28 -14.56
C LEU A 18 -11.79 -37.66 -15.28
N SER A 19 -12.92 -37.63 -14.55
CA SER A 19 -14.24 -37.86 -15.14
C SER A 19 -14.61 -36.80 -16.20
N PHE A 20 -14.24 -35.54 -15.95
CA PHE A 20 -14.37 -34.46 -16.93
C PHE A 20 -13.43 -34.68 -18.13
N LEU A 21 -12.18 -35.09 -17.92
CA LEU A 21 -11.24 -35.38 -19.00
C LEU A 21 -11.78 -36.47 -19.94
N ALA A 22 -12.31 -37.54 -19.35
CA ALA A 22 -12.86 -38.66 -20.11
C ALA A 22 -14.05 -38.24 -20.98
N SER A 23 -14.94 -37.39 -20.46
CA SER A 23 -16.12 -36.94 -21.20
C SER A 23 -15.82 -35.84 -22.21
N ARG A 24 -14.98 -34.86 -21.85
CA ARG A 24 -14.71 -33.66 -22.67
C ARG A 24 -13.62 -33.86 -23.73
N TYR A 25 -12.62 -34.69 -23.45
CA TYR A 25 -11.46 -34.92 -24.34
C TYR A 25 -11.39 -36.35 -24.88
N ASN A 26 -12.43 -37.17 -24.65
CA ASN A 26 -12.49 -38.55 -25.10
C ASN A 26 -11.27 -39.39 -24.65
N VAL A 27 -10.82 -39.15 -23.41
CA VAL A 27 -9.70 -39.88 -22.80
C VAL A 27 -10.21 -41.20 -22.24
N SER A 28 -9.62 -42.32 -22.68
CA SER A 28 -9.77 -43.61 -22.01
C SER A 28 -8.67 -43.79 -20.95
N TYR A 29 -9.02 -44.45 -19.85
CA TYR A 29 -8.08 -44.72 -18.76
C TYR A 29 -8.33 -46.08 -18.12
N ASP A 30 -7.25 -46.72 -17.67
CA ASP A 30 -7.29 -47.93 -16.85
C ASP A 30 -6.80 -47.60 -15.44
N ARG A 31 -7.43 -48.18 -14.43
CA ARG A 31 -7.00 -48.04 -13.03
C ARG A 31 -5.94 -49.09 -12.71
N ILE A 32 -4.75 -48.63 -12.32
CA ILE A 32 -3.64 -49.47 -11.89
C ILE A 32 -3.16 -49.05 -10.49
N SER A 33 -2.63 -50.00 -9.72
CA SER A 33 -2.00 -49.70 -8.42
C SER A 33 -0.64 -49.00 -8.61
N PRO A 34 -0.14 -48.25 -7.61
CA PRO A 34 1.20 -47.65 -7.67
C PRO A 34 2.31 -48.66 -7.97
N ASN A 35 2.21 -49.88 -7.40
CA ASN A 35 3.17 -50.95 -7.65
C ASN A 35 3.16 -51.40 -9.13
N GLN A 36 1.97 -51.55 -9.72
CA GLN A 36 1.84 -51.87 -11.14
C GLN A 36 2.36 -50.74 -12.03
N ALA A 37 2.15 -49.48 -11.64
CA ALA A 37 2.71 -48.34 -12.35
C ALA A 37 4.25 -48.35 -12.32
N ILE A 38 4.85 -48.62 -11.16
CA ILE A 38 6.30 -48.78 -11.02
C ILE A 38 6.79 -49.92 -11.92
N ASP A 39 6.16 -51.10 -11.85
CA ASP A 39 6.55 -52.26 -12.65
C ASP A 39 6.46 -51.98 -14.17
N ALA A 40 5.44 -51.22 -14.59
CA ALA A 40 5.20 -50.91 -16.00
C ALA A 40 6.09 -49.79 -16.55
N TYR A 41 6.46 -48.80 -15.74
CA TYR A 41 7.05 -47.55 -16.22
C TYR A 41 8.44 -47.23 -15.65
N ALA A 42 8.89 -47.87 -14.56
CA ALA A 42 10.22 -47.59 -14.00
C ALA A 42 11.37 -47.90 -14.97
N ASN A 43 11.17 -48.84 -15.90
CA ASN A 43 12.13 -49.16 -16.96
C ASN A 43 12.41 -48.01 -17.93
N ARG A 44 11.61 -46.92 -17.90
CA ARG A 44 11.91 -45.68 -18.64
C ARG A 44 13.04 -44.87 -17.99
N ALA A 45 13.35 -45.14 -16.73
CA ALA A 45 14.46 -44.53 -16.02
C ALA A 45 15.72 -45.39 -16.11
N HIS A 46 16.88 -44.75 -15.95
CA HIS A 46 18.19 -45.43 -15.98
C HIS A 46 18.85 -45.59 -14.61
N GLY A 47 18.23 -45.05 -13.57
CA GLY A 47 18.68 -45.16 -12.19
C GLY A 47 17.80 -44.39 -11.22
N LEU A 48 18.23 -44.35 -9.96
CA LEU A 48 17.52 -43.69 -8.86
C LEU A 48 18.33 -42.50 -8.31
N VAL A 49 17.61 -41.44 -7.95
CA VAL A 49 18.06 -40.30 -7.14
C VAL A 49 17.41 -40.42 -5.77
N VAL A 50 18.21 -40.46 -4.72
CA VAL A 50 17.75 -40.49 -3.33
C VAL A 50 18.01 -39.14 -2.68
N PHE A 51 16.95 -38.48 -2.19
CA PHE A 51 17.07 -37.24 -1.43
C PHE A 51 17.28 -37.53 0.07
N ASP A 52 17.71 -36.52 0.82
CA ASP A 52 17.98 -36.60 2.26
C ASP A 52 16.95 -35.75 3.05
N PRO A 53 15.97 -36.36 3.73
CA PRO A 53 14.96 -35.64 4.52
C PRO A 53 15.54 -34.74 5.63
N SER A 54 16.78 -34.99 6.10
CA SER A 54 17.44 -34.14 7.09
C SER A 54 18.02 -32.85 6.50
N ARG A 55 18.06 -32.76 5.16
CA ARG A 55 18.49 -31.63 4.35
C ARG A 55 17.37 -31.27 3.38
N PRO A 56 16.38 -30.45 3.80
CA PRO A 56 15.17 -30.22 3.03
C PRO A 56 15.42 -29.79 1.58
N GLU A 57 16.46 -28.99 1.30
CA GLU A 57 16.82 -28.56 -0.06
C GLU A 57 17.15 -29.73 -1.01
N SER A 58 17.53 -30.89 -0.47
CA SER A 58 17.99 -32.04 -1.25
C SER A 58 16.93 -32.61 -2.18
N ILE A 59 15.64 -32.46 -1.86
CA ILE A 59 14.55 -32.93 -2.72
C ILE A 59 14.42 -32.07 -3.99
N ASP A 60 14.65 -30.76 -3.89
CA ASP A 60 14.61 -29.86 -5.04
C ASP A 60 15.85 -30.07 -5.92
N ILE A 61 17.02 -30.23 -5.31
CA ILE A 61 18.24 -30.65 -6.01
C ILE A 61 18.03 -32.01 -6.69
N GLY A 62 17.46 -32.97 -5.96
CA GLY A 62 17.16 -34.31 -6.48
C GLY A 62 16.15 -34.27 -7.62
N THR A 63 15.16 -33.38 -7.56
CA THR A 63 14.18 -33.15 -8.64
C THR A 63 14.89 -32.70 -9.92
N MET A 64 15.80 -31.73 -9.82
CA MET A 64 16.57 -31.24 -10.98
C MET A 64 17.48 -32.33 -11.55
N ILE A 65 18.19 -33.08 -10.70
CA ILE A 65 19.08 -34.18 -11.14
C ILE A 65 18.26 -35.29 -11.82
N ALA A 66 17.12 -35.67 -11.24
CA ALA A 66 16.21 -36.68 -11.79
C ALA A 66 15.69 -36.25 -13.17
N ALA A 67 15.26 -35.00 -13.30
CA ALA A 67 14.74 -34.44 -14.56
C ALA A 67 15.78 -34.41 -15.69
N GLN A 68 17.03 -34.06 -15.35
CA GLN A 68 18.11 -33.96 -16.33
C GLN A 68 18.64 -35.32 -16.76
N SER A 69 18.70 -36.26 -15.81
CA SER A 69 19.33 -37.58 -16.01
C SER A 69 18.34 -38.66 -16.45
N GLY A 70 17.03 -38.38 -16.42
CA GLY A 70 15.99 -39.37 -16.69
C GLY A 70 15.97 -40.47 -15.62
N TRP A 71 16.10 -40.08 -14.35
CA TRP A 71 16.16 -40.99 -13.19
C TRP A 71 14.91 -40.85 -12.32
N LEU A 72 14.58 -41.87 -11.52
CA LEU A 72 13.47 -41.79 -10.57
C LEU A 72 13.94 -41.11 -9.28
N LEU A 73 13.22 -40.07 -8.85
CA LEU A 73 13.37 -39.49 -7.51
C LEU A 73 12.66 -40.38 -6.48
N VAL A 74 13.37 -40.81 -5.44
CA VAL A 74 12.86 -41.74 -4.43
C VAL A 74 13.27 -41.28 -3.03
N GLY A 75 12.39 -41.47 -2.05
CA GLY A 75 12.74 -41.28 -0.63
C GLY A 75 13.67 -42.38 -0.12
N PRO A 76 14.49 -42.10 0.90
CA PRO A 76 15.48 -43.05 1.42
C PRO A 76 14.83 -44.35 1.91
N ASP A 77 13.64 -44.26 2.52
CA ASP A 77 12.88 -45.40 3.05
C ASP A 77 12.40 -46.36 1.94
N LEU A 78 12.24 -45.86 0.71
CA LEU A 78 11.77 -46.63 -0.44
C LEU A 78 12.90 -47.00 -1.42
N ALA A 79 14.06 -46.35 -1.34
CA ALA A 79 15.14 -46.49 -2.32
C ALA A 79 15.60 -47.95 -2.48
N GLY A 80 15.85 -48.64 -1.37
CA GLY A 80 16.28 -50.04 -1.38
C GLY A 80 15.22 -50.98 -1.97
N TRP A 81 13.94 -50.74 -1.64
CA TRP A 81 12.83 -51.53 -2.16
C TRP A 81 12.61 -51.29 -3.66
N VAL A 82 12.63 -50.03 -4.12
CA VAL A 82 12.48 -49.70 -5.54
C VAL A 82 13.64 -50.28 -6.34
N ALA A 83 14.88 -50.16 -5.86
CA ALA A 83 16.06 -50.74 -6.51
C ALA A 83 15.93 -52.26 -6.65
N ALA A 84 15.55 -52.96 -5.58
CA ALA A 84 15.36 -54.40 -5.60
C ALA A 84 14.21 -54.85 -6.53
N ARG A 85 13.12 -54.09 -6.59
CA ARG A 85 11.95 -54.40 -7.41
C ARG A 85 12.17 -54.16 -8.91
N THR A 86 12.85 -53.06 -9.24
CA THR A 86 13.01 -52.60 -10.63
C THR A 86 14.34 -53.00 -11.26
N GLY A 87 15.33 -53.37 -10.45
CA GLY A 87 16.71 -53.59 -10.88
C GLY A 87 17.49 -52.31 -11.17
N LEU A 88 16.92 -51.12 -10.91
CA LEU A 88 17.58 -49.85 -11.14
C LEU A 88 18.65 -49.56 -10.07
N PRO A 89 19.87 -49.14 -10.46
CA PRO A 89 20.90 -48.76 -9.50
C PRO A 89 20.60 -47.39 -8.88
N ILE A 90 21.02 -47.19 -7.63
CA ILE A 90 21.09 -45.86 -7.01
C ILE A 90 22.30 -45.14 -7.61
N LEU A 91 22.06 -44.14 -8.45
CA LEU A 91 23.12 -43.41 -9.17
C LEU A 91 23.47 -42.09 -8.48
N PHE A 92 22.56 -41.56 -7.67
CA PHE A 92 22.80 -40.41 -6.81
C PHE A 92 22.08 -40.60 -5.48
N ASP A 93 22.81 -40.43 -4.39
CA ASP A 93 22.25 -40.36 -3.04
C ASP A 93 22.83 -39.12 -2.36
N TYR A 94 21.96 -38.17 -2.04
CA TYR A 94 22.37 -36.87 -1.52
C TYR A 94 23.15 -36.99 -0.21
N ALA A 95 22.74 -37.90 0.68
CA ALA A 95 23.36 -38.06 2.00
C ALA A 95 24.81 -38.57 1.89
N SER A 96 25.07 -39.52 0.99
CA SER A 96 26.41 -40.09 0.76
C SER A 96 27.34 -39.21 -0.08
N ARG A 97 26.81 -38.19 -0.75
CA ARG A 97 27.57 -37.25 -1.59
C ARG A 97 28.09 -36.07 -0.76
N THR A 98 29.27 -36.23 -0.16
CA THR A 98 29.91 -35.20 0.69
C THR A 98 30.12 -33.85 0.00
N ASP A 99 30.23 -33.84 -1.33
CA ASP A 99 30.31 -32.63 -2.15
C ASP A 99 28.99 -31.82 -2.15
N TRP A 100 27.86 -32.46 -1.84
CA TRP A 100 26.55 -31.83 -1.64
C TRP A 100 26.19 -31.72 -0.15
N SER A 101 26.28 -32.81 0.62
CA SER A 101 25.81 -32.86 2.02
C SER A 101 26.63 -32.04 3.02
N SER A 102 27.82 -31.58 2.62
CA SER A 102 28.63 -30.62 3.40
C SER A 102 28.21 -29.16 3.22
N LEU A 103 27.45 -28.85 2.17
CA LEU A 103 26.95 -27.50 1.90
C LEU A 103 25.72 -27.22 2.77
N GLY A 104 25.56 -25.96 3.20
CA GLY A 104 24.26 -25.47 3.65
C GLY A 104 23.36 -25.16 2.44
N ALA A 105 22.07 -24.92 2.67
CA ALA A 105 21.08 -24.70 1.60
C ALA A 105 21.49 -23.63 0.57
N ILE A 106 22.00 -22.48 1.02
CA ILE A 106 22.52 -21.42 0.11
C ILE A 106 23.66 -21.95 -0.77
N GLY A 107 24.61 -22.69 -0.18
CA GLY A 107 25.73 -23.26 -0.91
C GLY A 107 25.30 -24.34 -1.91
N ALA A 108 24.30 -25.16 -1.54
CA ALA A 108 23.73 -26.17 -2.41
C ALA A 108 23.04 -25.54 -3.63
N PHE A 109 22.20 -24.52 -3.43
CA PHE A 109 21.56 -23.82 -4.56
C PHE A 109 22.55 -22.97 -5.37
N ASP A 110 23.59 -22.40 -4.76
CA ASP A 110 24.67 -21.73 -5.49
C ASP A 110 25.40 -22.70 -6.41
N ARG A 111 25.61 -23.93 -5.96
CA ARG A 111 26.19 -25.00 -6.77
C ARG A 111 25.22 -25.44 -7.86
N ALA A 112 23.94 -25.64 -7.54
CA ALA A 112 22.91 -25.99 -8.50
C ALA A 112 22.79 -24.93 -9.60
N LEU A 113 22.86 -23.65 -9.27
CA LEU A 113 22.83 -22.56 -10.25
C LEU A 113 24.04 -22.60 -11.20
N ARG A 114 25.20 -23.09 -10.75
CA ARG A 114 26.38 -23.26 -11.61
C ARG A 114 26.36 -24.55 -12.43
N GLU A 115 25.91 -25.65 -11.84
CA GLU A 115 26.08 -27.00 -12.42
C GLU A 115 24.81 -27.56 -13.06
N LEU A 116 23.63 -27.23 -12.51
CA LEU A 116 22.35 -27.78 -12.96
C LEU A 116 21.59 -26.79 -13.85
N TYR A 117 21.57 -25.50 -13.54
CA TYR A 117 20.84 -24.50 -14.34
C TYR A 117 21.20 -24.50 -15.84
N PRO A 118 22.48 -24.63 -16.27
CA PRO A 118 22.81 -24.66 -17.70
C PRO A 118 22.13 -25.78 -18.51
N SER A 119 21.67 -26.84 -17.83
CA SER A 119 20.95 -27.97 -18.43
C SER A 119 19.44 -27.94 -18.16
N SER A 120 18.96 -26.94 -17.41
CA SER A 120 17.54 -26.70 -17.17
C SER A 120 16.90 -25.92 -18.32
N THR A 121 15.57 -25.92 -18.39
CA THR A 121 14.86 -25.03 -19.33
C THR A 121 15.12 -23.55 -18.97
N PRO A 122 15.44 -22.67 -19.94
CA PRO A 122 15.65 -21.25 -19.67
C PRO A 122 14.33 -20.47 -19.54
N THR A 123 13.19 -21.09 -19.91
CA THR A 123 11.89 -20.41 -20.04
C THR A 123 10.96 -20.62 -18.84
N LEU A 124 11.40 -21.31 -17.79
CA LEU A 124 10.59 -21.57 -16.60
C LEU A 124 11.48 -21.74 -15.37
N LEU A 125 11.11 -21.09 -14.27
CA LEU A 125 11.65 -21.33 -12.94
C LEU A 125 10.57 -21.87 -12.02
N SER A 126 10.98 -22.45 -10.91
CA SER A 126 10.06 -22.77 -9.83
C SER A 126 10.59 -22.38 -8.46
N ILE A 127 9.73 -21.75 -7.67
CA ILE A 127 9.90 -21.61 -6.23
C ILE A 127 9.02 -22.65 -5.55
N LEU A 128 9.63 -23.60 -4.84
CA LEU A 128 8.89 -24.74 -4.30
C LEU A 128 9.39 -25.13 -2.90
N PRO A 129 8.58 -24.92 -1.84
CA PRO A 129 8.91 -25.43 -0.53
C PRO A 129 9.15 -26.96 -0.58
N PRO A 130 10.22 -27.47 0.05
CA PRO A 130 10.58 -28.89 -0.01
C PRO A 130 9.48 -29.88 0.37
N ASP A 131 8.54 -29.46 1.21
CA ASP A 131 7.41 -30.28 1.68
C ASP A 131 6.27 -30.40 0.66
N ARG A 132 6.37 -29.73 -0.50
CA ARG A 132 5.36 -29.77 -1.58
C ARG A 132 5.74 -30.84 -2.61
N TRP A 133 4.77 -31.71 -2.91
CA TRP A 133 4.99 -32.88 -3.77
C TRP A 133 4.24 -32.81 -5.11
N ALA A 134 3.06 -32.19 -5.11
CA ALA A 134 2.06 -32.36 -6.16
C ALA A 134 2.56 -31.95 -7.56
N ILE A 135 3.23 -30.81 -7.66
CA ILE A 135 3.66 -30.21 -8.95
C ILE A 135 4.93 -30.84 -9.55
N ARG A 136 5.62 -31.74 -8.83
CA ARG A 136 6.95 -32.24 -9.25
C ARG A 136 6.89 -33.04 -10.55
N ASP A 137 5.75 -33.61 -10.91
CA ASP A 137 5.54 -34.26 -12.21
C ASP A 137 5.82 -33.30 -13.38
N TYR A 138 5.28 -32.08 -13.29
CA TYR A 138 5.46 -31.03 -14.29
C TYR A 138 6.89 -30.45 -14.27
N LEU A 139 7.45 -30.23 -13.07
CA LEU A 139 8.82 -29.70 -12.95
C LEU A 139 9.87 -30.66 -13.51
N ILE A 140 9.67 -31.98 -13.32
CA ILE A 140 10.51 -33.02 -13.93
C ILE A 140 10.32 -33.05 -15.44
N ALA A 141 9.06 -33.08 -15.92
CA ALA A 141 8.75 -33.14 -17.34
C ALA A 141 9.33 -31.95 -18.13
N THR A 142 9.37 -30.77 -17.50
CA THR A 142 9.86 -29.52 -18.11
C THR A 142 11.34 -29.22 -17.85
N LYS A 143 12.03 -30.07 -17.07
CA LYS A 143 13.42 -29.83 -16.63
C LYS A 143 13.61 -28.45 -15.99
N THR A 144 12.65 -28.06 -15.15
CA THR A 144 12.63 -26.75 -14.50
C THR A 144 13.71 -26.62 -13.44
N PHE A 145 14.34 -25.44 -13.36
CA PHE A 145 15.21 -25.11 -12.25
C PHE A 145 14.37 -24.77 -11.01
N VAL A 146 14.55 -25.53 -9.93
CA VAL A 146 13.77 -25.45 -8.70
C VAL A 146 14.64 -24.87 -7.59
N PHE A 147 14.12 -23.89 -6.86
CA PHE A 147 14.80 -23.32 -5.70
C PHE A 147 13.80 -22.98 -4.59
N TYR A 148 14.31 -22.84 -3.36
CA TYR A 148 13.50 -22.36 -2.26
C TYR A 148 14.34 -21.73 -1.16
N PHE A 149 13.88 -20.54 -0.74
CA PHE A 149 14.28 -19.90 0.51
C PHE A 149 13.03 -19.29 1.15
N PRO A 150 12.99 -19.09 2.47
CA PRO A 150 12.01 -18.21 3.11
C PRO A 150 12.06 -16.82 2.46
N GLN A 151 10.93 -16.13 2.43
CA GLN A 151 10.80 -14.78 1.87
C GLN A 151 10.39 -13.79 2.96
N GLY A 152 10.52 -12.48 2.69
CA GLY A 152 10.09 -11.45 3.62
C GLY A 152 10.74 -11.50 5.00
N ILE A 153 9.95 -11.32 6.06
CA ILE A 153 10.40 -11.31 7.46
C ILE A 153 10.88 -12.68 7.95
N LEU A 154 10.49 -13.75 7.24
CA LEU A 154 10.98 -15.09 7.51
C LEU A 154 12.38 -15.31 6.93
N ALA A 155 12.86 -14.45 6.03
CA ALA A 155 14.16 -14.56 5.38
C ALA A 155 15.27 -13.82 6.12
N SER A 156 16.44 -14.44 6.23
CA SER A 156 17.67 -13.73 6.57
C SER A 156 18.17 -12.88 5.38
N PRO A 157 18.99 -11.84 5.62
CA PRO A 157 19.59 -11.06 4.53
C PRO A 157 20.40 -11.90 3.53
N ALA A 158 21.01 -13.00 3.99
CA ALA A 158 21.76 -13.91 3.14
C ALA A 158 20.86 -14.74 2.21
N GLU A 159 19.70 -15.18 2.71
CA GLU A 159 18.69 -15.88 1.91
C GLU A 159 18.04 -14.94 0.89
N THR A 160 17.69 -13.71 1.28
CA THR A 160 17.21 -12.69 0.34
C THR A 160 18.23 -12.43 -0.77
N ALA A 161 19.52 -12.31 -0.42
CA ALA A 161 20.59 -12.16 -1.41
C ALA A 161 20.74 -13.41 -2.30
N ALA A 162 20.55 -14.61 -1.78
CA ALA A 162 20.56 -15.85 -2.56
C ALA A 162 19.40 -15.90 -3.56
N THR A 163 18.17 -15.59 -3.14
CA THR A 163 17.01 -15.47 -4.05
C THR A 163 17.30 -14.46 -5.16
N LYS A 164 17.77 -13.26 -4.84
CA LYS A 164 18.11 -12.23 -5.85
C LYS A 164 19.17 -12.72 -6.84
N ARG A 165 20.20 -13.45 -6.39
CA ARG A 165 21.21 -14.02 -7.29
C ARG A 165 20.61 -14.99 -8.32
N ILE A 166 19.67 -15.85 -7.90
CA ILE A 166 18.97 -16.77 -8.80
C ILE A 166 18.10 -16.01 -9.80
N LEU A 167 17.30 -15.04 -9.33
CA LEU A 167 16.45 -14.22 -10.19
C LEU A 167 17.27 -13.40 -11.19
N HIS A 168 18.43 -12.87 -10.78
CA HIS A 168 19.30 -12.09 -11.64
C HIS A 168 20.04 -12.95 -12.69
N ALA A 169 20.43 -14.17 -12.34
CA ALA A 169 21.17 -15.07 -13.23
C ALA A 169 20.31 -15.69 -14.35
N THR A 170 19.00 -15.51 -14.29
CA THR A 170 18.02 -16.16 -15.18
C THR A 170 17.35 -15.13 -16.10
N PRO A 171 16.96 -15.50 -17.33
CA PRO A 171 16.39 -14.56 -18.30
C PRO A 171 15.22 -13.74 -17.77
N ARG A 172 15.09 -12.51 -18.27
CA ARG A 172 13.90 -11.68 -18.05
C ARG A 172 12.74 -12.25 -18.87
N GLY A 173 11.50 -11.97 -18.45
CA GLY A 173 10.28 -12.54 -19.04
C GLY A 173 10.02 -14.00 -18.65
N THR A 174 10.84 -14.60 -17.78
CA THR A 174 10.66 -15.99 -17.34
C THR A 174 9.58 -16.10 -16.26
N PRO A 175 8.52 -16.92 -16.46
CA PRO A 175 7.57 -17.26 -15.41
C PRO A 175 8.22 -18.04 -14.27
N ILE A 176 7.72 -17.82 -13.05
CA ILE A 176 8.09 -18.55 -11.84
C ILE A 176 6.85 -19.31 -11.36
N LEU A 177 6.88 -20.63 -11.47
CA LEU A 177 5.77 -21.50 -11.07
C LEU A 177 5.95 -21.99 -9.61
N GLY A 178 4.88 -21.97 -8.83
CA GLY A 178 4.88 -22.38 -7.43
C GLY A 178 4.67 -21.20 -6.49
N TRP A 179 4.79 -21.46 -5.18
CA TRP A 179 4.51 -20.46 -4.14
C TRP A 179 5.44 -20.65 -2.94
N PHE A 180 5.15 -20.00 -1.83
CA PHE A 180 5.93 -20.09 -0.59
C PHE A 180 5.05 -19.78 0.61
N ASN A 181 5.57 -20.01 1.82
CA ASN A 181 4.84 -19.68 3.03
C ASN A 181 4.75 -18.16 3.20
N SER A 182 3.52 -17.64 3.29
CA SER A 182 3.22 -16.20 3.41
C SER A 182 2.19 -15.95 4.52
N PRO A 183 2.53 -16.23 5.79
CA PRO A 183 1.57 -16.13 6.91
C PRO A 183 1.15 -14.70 7.22
N THR A 184 1.88 -13.69 6.73
CA THR A 184 1.62 -12.29 7.07
C THR A 184 1.35 -11.42 5.84
N LEU A 185 1.21 -12.00 4.64
CA LEU A 185 1.19 -11.36 3.30
C LEU A 185 2.46 -10.63 2.91
N THR A 186 3.28 -10.31 3.90
CA THR A 186 4.45 -9.52 3.66
C THR A 186 5.42 -10.32 2.77
N GLU A 187 5.61 -11.60 3.03
CA GLU A 187 6.46 -12.50 2.25
C GLU A 187 6.10 -12.49 0.75
N GLU A 188 4.81 -12.54 0.45
CA GLU A 188 4.27 -12.42 -0.91
C GLU A 188 4.72 -11.11 -1.56
N ASN A 189 4.42 -10.00 -0.90
CA ASN A 189 4.76 -8.66 -1.38
C ASN A 189 6.28 -8.53 -1.63
N SER A 190 7.13 -9.05 -0.74
CA SER A 190 8.59 -9.01 -0.93
C SER A 190 9.04 -9.79 -2.16
N PHE A 191 8.54 -11.00 -2.36
CA PHE A 191 9.02 -11.85 -3.44
C PHE A 191 8.53 -11.37 -4.80
N VAL A 192 7.24 -11.01 -4.91
CA VAL A 192 6.66 -10.51 -6.17
C VAL A 192 7.34 -9.22 -6.59
N GLN A 193 7.65 -8.30 -5.66
CA GLN A 193 8.48 -7.12 -5.96
C GLN A 193 9.86 -7.47 -6.52
N MET A 194 10.57 -8.42 -5.89
CA MET A 194 11.89 -8.85 -6.37
C MET A 194 11.81 -9.52 -7.75
N ALA A 195 10.79 -10.34 -7.99
CA ALA A 195 10.54 -10.97 -9.29
C ALA A 195 10.22 -9.93 -10.37
N SER A 196 9.31 -9.00 -10.10
CA SER A 196 8.97 -7.88 -11.00
C SER A 196 10.18 -7.06 -11.39
N ALA A 197 11.03 -6.69 -10.43
CA ALA A 197 12.25 -5.91 -10.69
C ALA A 197 13.22 -6.65 -11.62
N GLU A 198 13.23 -7.98 -11.57
CA GLU A 198 14.00 -8.84 -12.47
C GLU A 198 13.24 -9.23 -13.75
N GLY A 199 12.12 -8.55 -14.03
CA GLY A 199 11.30 -8.72 -15.24
C GLY A 199 10.55 -10.05 -15.29
N LYS A 200 10.26 -10.66 -14.14
CA LYS A 200 9.63 -11.97 -14.00
C LYS A 200 8.26 -11.86 -13.35
N PHE A 201 7.46 -12.89 -13.51
CA PHE A 201 6.09 -12.95 -12.97
C PHE A 201 5.83 -14.33 -12.36
N VAL A 202 4.94 -14.39 -11.39
CA VAL A 202 4.69 -15.59 -10.57
C VAL A 202 3.37 -16.24 -10.96
N VAL A 203 3.31 -17.56 -10.92
CA VAL A 203 2.08 -18.34 -11.12
C VAL A 203 1.97 -19.33 -9.98
N GLY A 204 1.00 -19.13 -9.08
CA GLY A 204 0.73 -20.04 -7.97
C GLY A 204 0.24 -21.41 -8.48
N GLY A 205 0.69 -22.51 -7.88
CA GLY A 205 0.29 -23.86 -8.32
C GLY A 205 1.07 -25.00 -7.67
N GLN A 206 1.60 -24.83 -6.47
CA GLN A 206 2.49 -25.82 -5.82
C GLN A 206 1.76 -27.08 -5.34
N GLU A 207 0.44 -27.02 -5.17
CA GLU A 207 -0.44 -28.11 -4.72
C GLU A 207 -1.25 -28.74 -5.87
N VAL A 208 -0.91 -28.43 -7.13
CA VAL A 208 -1.64 -28.94 -8.30
C VAL A 208 -0.99 -30.21 -8.84
N PRO A 209 -1.58 -31.40 -8.62
CA PRO A 209 -1.06 -32.63 -9.23
C PRO A 209 -1.43 -32.72 -10.70
N ASN A 210 -0.76 -33.63 -11.41
CA ASN A 210 -1.07 -34.01 -12.80
C ASN A 210 -0.93 -32.87 -13.81
N LEU A 211 -0.22 -31.80 -13.47
CA LEU A 211 -0.08 -30.65 -14.35
C LEU A 211 0.63 -31.02 -15.66
N SER A 212 1.51 -32.04 -15.64
CA SER A 212 2.11 -32.62 -16.85
C SER A 212 1.09 -33.27 -17.80
N VAL A 213 -0.01 -33.83 -17.29
CA VAL A 213 -1.09 -34.40 -18.08
C VAL A 213 -2.06 -33.31 -18.55
N LEU A 214 -2.43 -32.40 -17.64
CA LEU A 214 -3.38 -31.34 -17.95
C LEU A 214 -2.85 -30.40 -19.02
N THR A 215 -1.56 -30.05 -18.97
CA THR A 215 -0.92 -29.21 -19.99
C THR A 215 -0.90 -29.86 -21.38
N ALA A 216 -1.04 -31.19 -21.48
CA ALA A 216 -0.96 -31.92 -22.75
C ALA A 216 -2.30 -31.95 -23.51
N LEU A 217 -3.40 -31.56 -22.86
CA LEU A 217 -4.75 -31.60 -23.42
C LEU A 217 -5.22 -30.18 -23.79
N GLY A 218 -5.81 -30.02 -24.97
CA GLY A 218 -6.51 -28.77 -25.36
C GLY A 218 -5.62 -27.53 -25.53
N ARG A 219 -4.30 -27.68 -25.72
CA ARG A 219 -3.38 -26.56 -26.00
C ARG A 219 -3.67 -25.93 -27.35
N ASN A 220 -3.29 -24.66 -27.50
CA ASN A 220 -3.40 -23.87 -28.73
C ASN A 220 -4.84 -23.69 -29.25
N GLU A 221 -5.84 -23.99 -28.43
CA GLU A 221 -7.24 -23.70 -28.71
C GLU A 221 -7.62 -22.35 -28.12
N THR A 222 -8.24 -21.50 -28.94
CA THR A 222 -8.94 -20.31 -28.46
C THR A 222 -10.26 -20.73 -27.82
N ARG A 223 -10.51 -20.27 -26.61
CA ARG A 223 -11.72 -20.55 -25.83
C ARG A 223 -12.54 -19.28 -25.73
N SER A 224 -13.84 -19.43 -25.90
CA SER A 224 -14.80 -18.35 -25.64
C SER A 224 -15.62 -18.70 -24.41
N GLN A 225 -15.92 -17.69 -23.59
CA GLN A 225 -16.86 -17.85 -22.50
C GLN A 225 -18.22 -18.25 -23.10
N ARG A 226 -18.79 -19.38 -22.64
CA ARG A 226 -20.03 -19.90 -23.25
C ARG A 226 -21.25 -19.02 -23.00
N SER A 227 -21.26 -18.28 -21.89
CA SER A 227 -22.36 -17.39 -21.52
C SER A 227 -22.34 -16.15 -22.42
N PRO A 228 -23.38 -15.90 -23.24
CA PRO A 228 -23.42 -14.70 -24.08
C PRO A 228 -23.39 -13.45 -23.21
N ALA A 229 -22.62 -12.44 -23.63
CA ALA A 229 -22.60 -11.16 -22.94
C ALA A 229 -24.02 -10.57 -22.93
N PRO A 230 -24.59 -10.20 -21.77
CA PRO A 230 -25.86 -9.50 -21.76
C PRO A 230 -25.70 -8.15 -22.46
N PRO A 231 -26.75 -7.64 -23.11
CA PRO A 231 -26.69 -6.33 -23.77
C PRO A 231 -26.35 -5.23 -22.76
N LEU A 232 -25.62 -4.23 -23.24
CA LEU A 232 -25.28 -3.04 -22.45
C LEU A 232 -26.56 -2.23 -22.18
N PRO A 233 -26.99 -2.04 -20.91
CA PRO A 233 -28.10 -1.16 -20.58
C PRO A 233 -27.76 0.32 -20.84
N SER A 234 -28.79 1.15 -20.93
CA SER A 234 -28.62 2.61 -20.91
C SER A 234 -28.25 3.08 -19.51
N LEU A 235 -27.41 4.11 -19.45
CA LEU A 235 -27.02 4.75 -18.21
C LEU A 235 -28.22 5.44 -17.54
N GLU A 236 -28.36 5.20 -16.24
CA GLU A 236 -29.36 5.78 -15.36
C GLU A 236 -28.68 6.30 -14.09
N ASN A 237 -29.38 7.12 -13.31
CA ASN A 237 -28.91 7.61 -12.01
C ASN A 237 -29.02 6.51 -10.93
N LYS A 238 -28.22 5.46 -11.08
CA LYS A 238 -28.16 4.26 -10.24
C LYS A 238 -26.75 3.96 -9.77
N ALA A 239 -26.65 3.22 -8.68
CA ALA A 239 -25.45 2.57 -8.21
C ALA A 239 -25.32 1.20 -8.84
N TYR A 240 -24.33 1.03 -9.71
CA TYR A 240 -24.01 -0.21 -10.39
C TYR A 240 -22.99 -0.99 -9.57
N VAL A 241 -23.29 -2.26 -9.27
CA VAL A 241 -22.46 -3.11 -8.42
C VAL A 241 -22.04 -4.38 -9.16
N VAL A 242 -20.74 -4.68 -9.11
CA VAL A 242 -20.20 -5.99 -9.49
C VAL A 242 -19.85 -6.75 -8.21
N LEU A 243 -20.24 -8.02 -8.12
CA LEU A 243 -19.74 -8.95 -7.11
C LEU A 243 -18.56 -9.73 -7.71
N ALA A 244 -17.40 -9.72 -7.07
CA ALA A 244 -16.18 -10.31 -7.60
C ALA A 244 -15.52 -11.32 -6.66
N VAL A 245 -15.03 -12.41 -7.25
CA VAL A 245 -14.22 -13.46 -6.62
C VAL A 245 -12.75 -13.32 -7.09
N PRO A 246 -11.82 -12.98 -6.18
CA PRO A 246 -10.40 -12.77 -6.47
C PRO A 246 -9.60 -14.09 -6.50
N ASP A 247 -8.26 -13.99 -6.49
CA ASP A 247 -7.28 -15.07 -6.28
C ASP A 247 -7.19 -16.14 -7.37
N GLY A 248 -7.83 -15.94 -8.53
CA GLY A 248 -7.78 -16.86 -9.66
C GLY A 248 -6.44 -16.94 -10.39
N ASP A 249 -5.48 -16.08 -10.04
CA ASP A 249 -4.09 -16.13 -10.52
C ASP A 249 -3.35 -17.36 -9.96
N ASN A 250 -3.79 -17.85 -8.80
CA ASN A 250 -3.26 -19.00 -8.09
C ASN A 250 -4.05 -20.28 -8.42
N LEU A 251 -3.41 -21.24 -9.09
CA LEU A 251 -4.04 -22.51 -9.45
C LEU A 251 -4.40 -23.37 -8.22
N ASP A 252 -3.75 -23.18 -7.07
CA ASP A 252 -4.13 -23.87 -5.83
C ASP A 252 -5.49 -23.39 -5.32
N PHE A 253 -5.80 -22.10 -5.51
CA PHE A 253 -7.11 -21.52 -5.20
C PHE A 253 -8.17 -22.02 -6.18
N VAL A 254 -7.85 -21.98 -7.48
CA VAL A 254 -8.72 -22.45 -8.57
C VAL A 254 -9.10 -23.92 -8.34
N THR A 255 -8.13 -24.79 -8.04
CA THR A 255 -8.40 -26.21 -7.79
C THR A 255 -9.02 -26.50 -6.42
N GLY A 256 -8.84 -25.60 -5.45
CA GLY A 256 -9.34 -25.71 -4.08
C GLY A 256 -10.57 -24.85 -3.82
N ARG A 257 -10.39 -23.75 -3.07
CA ARG A 257 -11.49 -22.92 -2.53
C ARG A 257 -12.45 -22.41 -3.61
N MET A 258 -11.97 -22.12 -4.82
CA MET A 258 -12.87 -21.72 -5.92
C MET A 258 -13.88 -22.82 -6.26
N ARG A 259 -13.51 -24.11 -6.16
CA ARG A 259 -14.44 -25.24 -6.35
C ARG A 259 -15.56 -25.26 -5.33
N ASP A 260 -15.23 -24.98 -4.08
CA ASP A 260 -16.21 -24.95 -3.00
C ASP A 260 -17.24 -23.85 -3.29
N LEU A 261 -16.77 -22.63 -3.59
CA LEU A 261 -17.62 -21.50 -3.98
C LEU A 261 -18.44 -21.79 -5.25
N TRP A 262 -17.83 -22.46 -6.23
CA TRP A 262 -18.49 -22.84 -7.49
C TRP A 262 -19.65 -23.82 -7.28
N SER A 263 -19.61 -24.58 -6.18
CA SER A 263 -20.66 -25.54 -5.80
C SER A 263 -21.78 -24.95 -4.95
N GLU A 264 -21.65 -23.69 -4.49
CA GLU A 264 -22.65 -23.05 -3.65
C GLU A 264 -23.96 -22.77 -4.40
N THR A 265 -25.08 -22.93 -3.70
CA THR A 265 -26.41 -22.66 -4.25
C THR A 265 -26.69 -21.18 -4.49
N ALA A 266 -25.88 -20.30 -3.90
CA ALA A 266 -25.89 -18.86 -4.18
C ALA A 266 -25.41 -18.53 -5.61
N ARG A 267 -24.55 -19.37 -6.21
CA ARG A 267 -24.09 -19.17 -7.59
C ARG A 267 -25.25 -19.27 -8.57
N GLY A 268 -25.24 -18.43 -9.61
CA GLY A 268 -26.27 -18.42 -10.64
C GLY A 268 -27.56 -17.69 -10.23
N THR A 269 -27.58 -17.01 -9.07
CA THR A 269 -28.70 -16.16 -8.64
C THR A 269 -28.46 -14.67 -8.91
N VAL A 270 -27.19 -14.26 -9.00
CA VAL A 270 -26.73 -12.90 -9.31
C VAL A 270 -25.49 -12.96 -10.19
N PRO A 271 -25.19 -11.90 -10.99
CA PRO A 271 -23.92 -11.77 -11.69
C PRO A 271 -22.71 -11.86 -10.75
N VAL A 272 -21.73 -12.69 -11.12
CA VAL A 272 -20.45 -12.81 -10.40
C VAL A 272 -19.29 -12.73 -11.40
N ALA A 273 -18.31 -11.89 -11.08
CA ALA A 273 -17.03 -11.81 -11.76
C ALA A 273 -16.05 -12.79 -11.12
N TRP A 274 -15.60 -13.79 -11.85
CA TRP A 274 -14.61 -14.77 -11.40
C TRP A 274 -13.27 -14.45 -12.02
N SER A 275 -12.27 -14.11 -11.21
CA SER A 275 -10.90 -14.02 -11.71
C SER A 275 -10.36 -15.42 -12.03
N LEU A 276 -9.64 -15.54 -13.14
CA LEU A 276 -8.89 -16.74 -13.54
C LEU A 276 -7.59 -16.32 -14.24
N ASN A 277 -6.54 -17.12 -14.10
CA ASN A 277 -5.30 -16.89 -14.82
C ASN A 277 -5.49 -17.21 -16.33
N PRO A 278 -5.35 -16.24 -17.26
CA PRO A 278 -5.45 -16.49 -18.70
C PRO A 278 -4.47 -17.56 -19.20
N LEU A 279 -3.34 -17.74 -18.53
CA LEU A 279 -2.33 -18.74 -18.85
C LEU A 279 -2.87 -20.17 -18.74
N LEU A 280 -3.99 -20.40 -18.04
CA LEU A 280 -4.67 -21.70 -18.02
C LEU A 280 -5.01 -22.23 -19.41
N SER A 281 -5.23 -21.35 -20.40
CA SER A 281 -5.45 -21.73 -21.81
C SER A 281 -4.29 -22.51 -22.45
N GLU A 282 -3.11 -22.50 -21.82
CA GLU A 282 -1.95 -23.31 -22.21
C GLU A 282 -1.41 -24.20 -21.08
N LEU A 283 -1.37 -23.68 -19.85
CA LEU A 283 -0.78 -24.38 -18.70
C LEU A 283 -1.63 -25.55 -18.22
N ALA A 284 -2.96 -25.36 -18.11
CA ALA A 284 -3.89 -26.40 -17.72
C ALA A 284 -5.27 -26.23 -18.39
N PRO A 285 -5.35 -26.40 -19.73
CA PRO A 285 -6.56 -26.07 -20.49
C PRO A 285 -7.84 -26.80 -20.02
N PRO A 286 -7.76 -28.07 -19.53
CA PRO A 286 -8.92 -28.72 -18.94
C PRO A 286 -9.53 -28.03 -17.73
N MET A 287 -8.72 -27.33 -16.92
CA MET A 287 -9.26 -26.57 -15.79
C MET A 287 -10.12 -25.41 -16.27
N LEU A 288 -9.64 -24.67 -17.27
CA LEU A 288 -10.37 -23.55 -17.87
C LEU A 288 -11.66 -24.04 -18.54
N ASP A 289 -11.58 -25.10 -19.35
CA ASP A 289 -12.73 -25.67 -20.05
C ASP A 289 -13.84 -26.08 -19.10
N MET A 290 -13.49 -26.66 -17.96
CA MET A 290 -14.48 -27.07 -16.98
C MET A 290 -15.26 -25.90 -16.36
N TYR A 291 -14.60 -24.78 -16.06
CA TYR A 291 -15.31 -23.58 -15.61
C TYR A 291 -16.21 -23.01 -16.70
N TYR A 292 -15.72 -22.95 -17.94
CA TYR A 292 -16.48 -22.40 -19.07
C TYR A 292 -17.67 -23.27 -19.44
N ASP A 293 -17.51 -24.60 -19.36
CA ASP A 293 -18.53 -25.58 -19.72
C ASP A 293 -19.66 -25.67 -18.67
N THR A 294 -19.38 -25.28 -17.42
CA THR A 294 -20.34 -25.35 -16.30
C THR A 294 -20.78 -23.98 -15.76
N ALA A 295 -20.36 -22.91 -16.44
CA ALA A 295 -20.76 -21.53 -16.14
C ALA A 295 -22.26 -21.34 -16.37
N THR A 296 -22.90 -20.61 -15.47
CA THR A 296 -24.24 -20.07 -15.68
C THR A 296 -24.15 -18.77 -16.49
N PRO A 297 -25.27 -18.24 -17.03
CA PRO A 297 -25.28 -16.92 -17.68
C PRO A 297 -24.82 -15.76 -16.78
N PHE A 298 -24.82 -15.96 -15.46
CA PHE A 298 -24.39 -14.98 -14.48
C PHE A 298 -22.89 -15.05 -14.12
N ASP A 299 -22.21 -16.12 -14.54
CA ASP A 299 -20.77 -16.26 -14.30
C ASP A 299 -20.01 -15.59 -15.46
N ARG A 300 -19.16 -14.62 -15.14
CA ARG A 300 -18.28 -13.94 -16.10
C ARG A 300 -16.85 -14.03 -15.62
N PHE A 301 -15.93 -14.38 -16.52
CA PHE A 301 -14.52 -14.55 -16.19
C PHE A 301 -13.72 -13.31 -16.59
N ILE A 302 -12.77 -12.94 -15.73
CA ILE A 302 -11.86 -11.82 -15.94
C ILE A 302 -10.43 -12.30 -15.72
N ALA A 303 -9.46 -11.61 -16.33
CA ALA A 303 -8.05 -11.93 -16.12
C ALA A 303 -7.65 -11.58 -14.70
N ALA A 304 -7.14 -12.57 -13.98
CA ALA A 304 -6.66 -12.42 -12.62
C ALA A 304 -5.38 -11.56 -12.53
N PRO A 305 -5.00 -11.11 -11.32
CA PRO A 305 -3.78 -10.32 -11.10
C PRO A 305 -2.51 -10.94 -11.70
N SER A 306 -1.72 -10.24 -12.51
CA SER A 306 -1.94 -8.92 -13.14
C SER A 306 -2.06 -9.06 -14.67
N GLY A 307 -2.69 -10.14 -15.13
CA GLY A 307 -2.66 -10.61 -16.51
C GLY A 307 -2.41 -12.12 -16.56
N ALA A 308 -1.54 -12.60 -17.44
CA ALA A 308 -1.19 -14.03 -17.56
C ALA A 308 -0.19 -14.51 -16.47
N GLY A 309 -0.23 -13.90 -15.29
CA GLY A 309 0.65 -14.15 -14.16
C GLY A 309 0.71 -12.95 -13.22
N TYR A 310 1.15 -13.20 -11.99
CA TYR A 310 1.20 -12.20 -10.94
C TYR A 310 2.50 -11.38 -11.02
N LEU A 311 2.34 -10.09 -11.30
CA LEU A 311 3.41 -9.11 -11.41
C LEU A 311 2.94 -7.77 -10.84
N TYR A 312 3.82 -7.06 -10.14
CA TYR A 312 3.62 -5.68 -9.73
C TYR A 312 4.06 -4.69 -10.82
N PRO A 313 3.14 -3.95 -11.47
CA PRO A 313 3.43 -3.12 -12.64
C PRO A 313 4.53 -2.09 -12.42
N ASP A 314 4.46 -1.33 -11.32
CA ASP A 314 5.41 -0.23 -11.06
C ASP A 314 6.79 -0.71 -10.58
N TYR A 315 6.95 -2.02 -10.35
CA TYR A 315 8.24 -2.62 -10.00
C TYR A 315 8.93 -3.25 -11.20
N ALA A 316 8.22 -3.44 -12.31
CA ALA A 316 8.82 -3.88 -13.56
C ALA A 316 9.43 -2.67 -14.30
N ALA A 317 10.59 -2.86 -14.96
CA ALA A 317 11.09 -1.82 -15.84
C ALA A 317 10.12 -1.66 -17.04
N PRO A 318 9.96 -0.45 -17.61
CA PRO A 318 8.93 -0.19 -18.63
C PRO A 318 8.95 -1.16 -19.81
N GLN A 319 10.14 -1.56 -20.28
CA GLN A 319 10.32 -2.53 -21.36
C GLN A 319 9.89 -3.96 -20.99
N ASP A 320 10.08 -4.38 -19.74
CA ASP A 320 9.65 -5.69 -19.26
C ASP A 320 8.15 -5.70 -19.04
N LEU A 321 7.59 -4.60 -18.53
CA LEU A 321 6.14 -4.42 -18.39
C LEU A 321 5.46 -4.49 -19.77
N ALA A 322 5.96 -3.75 -20.76
CA ALA A 322 5.41 -3.81 -22.12
C ALA A 322 5.48 -5.23 -22.72
N SER A 323 6.58 -5.94 -22.50
CA SER A 323 6.75 -7.33 -22.95
C SER A 323 5.78 -8.29 -22.25
N PHE A 324 5.59 -8.13 -20.94
CA PHE A 324 4.65 -8.90 -20.14
C PHE A 324 3.19 -8.61 -20.52
N VAL A 325 2.85 -7.35 -20.79
CA VAL A 325 1.51 -6.95 -21.26
C VAL A 325 1.21 -7.57 -22.63
N ALA A 326 2.17 -7.54 -23.55
CA ALA A 326 2.01 -8.20 -24.85
C ALA A 326 1.85 -9.73 -24.72
N PHE A 327 2.64 -10.36 -23.84
CA PHE A 327 2.47 -11.77 -23.47
C PHE A 327 1.07 -12.03 -22.92
N SER A 328 0.60 -11.20 -21.98
CA SER A 328 -0.73 -11.31 -21.37
C SER A 328 -1.85 -11.15 -22.38
N LYS A 329 -1.74 -10.19 -23.32
CA LYS A 329 -2.74 -9.99 -24.38
C LYS A 329 -2.98 -11.24 -25.21
N ARG A 330 -1.92 -11.99 -25.53
CA ARG A 330 -2.03 -13.26 -26.27
C ARG A 330 -2.93 -14.25 -25.53
N TYR A 331 -2.72 -14.44 -24.23
CA TYR A 331 -3.47 -15.42 -23.44
C TYR A 331 -4.86 -14.93 -23.08
N MET A 332 -5.04 -13.63 -22.80
CA MET A 332 -6.35 -13.02 -22.61
C MET A 332 -7.25 -13.19 -23.83
N ASN A 333 -6.70 -12.95 -25.04
CA ASN A 333 -7.43 -13.22 -26.29
C ASN A 333 -7.73 -14.72 -26.47
N ALA A 334 -6.79 -15.60 -26.10
CA ALA A 334 -6.98 -17.05 -26.21
C ALA A 334 -7.99 -17.61 -25.20
N SER A 335 -8.22 -16.90 -24.09
CA SER A 335 -9.18 -17.27 -23.05
C SER A 335 -10.45 -16.42 -23.06
N ASP A 336 -10.63 -15.47 -23.97
CA ASP A 336 -11.79 -14.57 -24.03
C ASP A 336 -12.01 -13.85 -22.69
N MET A 337 -10.95 -13.22 -22.17
CA MET A 337 -11.00 -12.40 -20.95
C MET A 337 -10.58 -10.96 -21.28
N ASP A 338 -11.55 -10.04 -21.26
CA ASP A 338 -11.32 -8.65 -21.71
C ASP A 338 -11.16 -7.63 -20.58
N VAL A 339 -11.51 -8.02 -19.35
CA VAL A 339 -11.26 -7.22 -18.13
C VAL A 339 -10.00 -7.77 -17.45
N VAL A 340 -9.10 -6.87 -17.02
CA VAL A 340 -7.90 -7.24 -16.27
C VAL A 340 -7.99 -6.70 -14.85
N TRP A 341 -7.66 -7.55 -13.88
CA TRP A 341 -7.38 -7.11 -12.52
C TRP A 341 -5.88 -6.92 -12.36
N LEU A 342 -5.45 -5.80 -11.81
CA LEU A 342 -4.07 -5.52 -11.45
C LEU A 342 -3.91 -5.53 -9.94
N LEU A 343 -2.83 -6.16 -9.49
CA LEU A 343 -2.28 -5.93 -8.17
C LEU A 343 -0.90 -5.29 -8.28
N ASN A 344 -0.57 -4.45 -7.31
CA ASN A 344 0.73 -3.81 -7.20
C ASN A 344 1.25 -3.88 -5.77
N ALA A 345 2.51 -3.51 -5.55
CA ALA A 345 3.12 -3.69 -4.25
C ALA A 345 2.39 -2.88 -3.17
N PHE A 346 1.94 -3.59 -2.12
CA PHE A 346 1.24 -2.96 -1.01
C PHE A 346 2.19 -2.07 -0.20
N THR A 347 1.87 -0.77 -0.12
CA THR A 347 2.43 0.16 0.86
C THR A 347 1.39 0.44 1.95
N ALA A 348 1.80 0.91 3.13
CA ALA A 348 0.84 1.28 4.18
C ALA A 348 0.13 2.61 3.91
N SER A 349 -0.21 2.97 2.67
CA SER A 349 -0.93 4.23 2.46
C SER A 349 -1.89 4.17 1.30
N GLU A 350 -1.42 3.71 0.17
CA GLU A 350 -2.16 3.59 -1.06
C GLU A 350 -1.31 2.67 -1.91
N ILE A 351 -1.96 1.81 -2.70
CA ILE A 351 -1.20 1.02 -3.64
C ILE A 351 -1.06 1.89 -4.90
N PRO A 352 0.16 2.41 -5.15
CA PRO A 352 0.36 3.39 -6.19
C PRO A 352 0.19 2.71 -7.55
N TYR A 353 -0.24 3.50 -8.53
CA TYR A 353 -0.15 3.13 -9.94
C TYR A 353 0.37 4.34 -10.68
N SER A 354 1.54 4.21 -11.30
CA SER A 354 2.02 5.26 -12.20
C SER A 354 1.11 5.35 -13.43
N SER A 355 0.90 6.57 -13.93
CA SER A 355 0.17 6.78 -15.18
C SER A 355 0.82 6.06 -16.36
N GLY A 356 2.16 5.94 -16.36
CA GLY A 356 2.91 5.20 -17.38
C GLY A 356 2.63 3.70 -17.37
N SER A 357 2.58 3.07 -16.19
CA SER A 357 2.24 1.65 -16.08
C SER A 357 0.81 1.40 -16.54
N LEU A 358 -0.16 2.22 -16.10
CA LEU A 358 -1.55 2.06 -16.52
C LEU A 358 -1.72 2.31 -18.03
N ALA A 359 -1.08 3.33 -18.58
CA ALA A 359 -1.06 3.58 -20.03
C ALA A 359 -0.53 2.38 -20.82
N THR A 360 0.54 1.73 -20.32
CA THR A 360 1.08 0.51 -20.93
C THR A 360 0.04 -0.61 -21.02
N TYR A 361 -0.75 -0.82 -19.96
CA TYR A 361 -1.87 -1.78 -19.99
C TYR A 361 -2.99 -1.34 -20.93
N VAL A 362 -3.37 -0.05 -20.92
CA VAL A 362 -4.43 0.49 -21.79
C VAL A 362 -4.08 0.27 -23.26
N ASP A 363 -2.87 0.65 -23.68
CA ASP A 363 -2.45 0.53 -25.07
C ASP A 363 -2.19 -0.93 -25.48
N GLY A 364 -1.55 -1.70 -24.60
CA GLY A 364 -1.13 -3.07 -24.91
C GLY A 364 -2.26 -4.09 -24.84
N LEU A 365 -3.19 -3.95 -23.89
CA LEU A 365 -4.32 -4.87 -23.75
C LEU A 365 -5.58 -4.39 -24.48
N ARG A 366 -5.81 -3.07 -24.50
CA ARG A 366 -7.11 -2.45 -24.84
C ARG A 366 -8.26 -3.16 -24.11
N PRO A 367 -8.24 -3.18 -22.77
CA PRO A 367 -9.18 -3.97 -22.00
C PRO A 367 -10.56 -3.30 -21.96
N ASP A 368 -11.60 -4.10 -21.78
CA ASP A 368 -12.95 -3.61 -21.47
C ASP A 368 -12.93 -2.79 -20.19
N GLY A 369 -12.07 -3.13 -19.24
CA GLY A 369 -11.82 -2.32 -18.06
C GLY A 369 -10.67 -2.85 -17.23
N ILE A 370 -10.15 -1.99 -16.36
CA ILE A 370 -9.09 -2.32 -15.43
C ILE A 370 -9.65 -2.24 -14.02
N VAL A 371 -9.57 -3.35 -13.29
CA VAL A 371 -9.82 -3.38 -11.84
C VAL A 371 -8.48 -3.24 -11.16
N LEU A 372 -8.36 -2.29 -10.25
CA LEU A 372 -7.14 -2.14 -9.45
C LEU A 372 -7.30 -2.81 -8.10
N ASP A 373 -6.15 -2.90 -7.45
CA ASP A 373 -5.92 -3.27 -6.08
C ASP A 373 -7.03 -2.96 -5.07
N TYR A 374 -6.83 -3.64 -3.95
CA TYR A 374 -7.63 -3.57 -2.76
C TYR A 374 -7.57 -2.19 -2.12
N ASP A 375 -8.58 -1.35 -2.35
CA ASP A 375 -8.57 0.01 -1.84
C ASP A 375 -9.43 0.16 -0.58
N ASP A 376 -8.81 0.81 0.41
CA ASP A 376 -9.38 1.19 1.70
C ASP A 376 -8.91 2.60 2.09
N GLN A 377 -8.37 3.38 1.14
CA GLN A 377 -7.58 4.59 1.40
C GLN A 377 -8.07 5.79 0.56
N PRO A 378 -8.09 7.01 1.13
CA PRO A 378 -8.81 8.18 0.59
C PRO A 378 -8.16 8.89 -0.61
N ARG A 379 -6.89 8.58 -0.91
CA ARG A 379 -6.07 9.39 -1.81
C ARG A 379 -6.42 9.17 -3.28
N THR A 380 -7.32 8.24 -3.54
CA THR A 380 -7.59 7.68 -4.86
C THR A 380 -8.96 8.08 -5.35
N ARG A 381 -9.07 8.23 -6.66
CA ARG A 381 -10.38 8.16 -7.30
C ARG A 381 -10.84 6.72 -7.28
N ASP A 382 -12.08 6.48 -6.89
CA ASP A 382 -12.67 5.14 -6.87
C ASP A 382 -12.87 4.61 -8.29
N ALA A 383 -13.11 5.52 -9.24
CA ALA A 383 -13.27 5.21 -10.64
C ALA A 383 -12.81 6.39 -11.52
N TRP A 384 -12.21 6.09 -12.67
CA TRP A 384 -11.86 7.09 -13.69
C TRP A 384 -11.67 6.43 -15.06
N VAL A 385 -11.45 7.23 -16.10
CA VAL A 385 -10.98 6.73 -17.40
C VAL A 385 -9.50 7.07 -17.55
N GLN A 386 -8.69 6.05 -17.79
CA GLN A 386 -7.27 6.18 -18.05
C GLN A 386 -7.02 6.22 -19.55
N ALA A 387 -6.17 7.16 -19.97
CA ALA A 387 -5.66 7.19 -21.33
C ALA A 387 -4.28 6.52 -21.43
N GLY A 388 -4.09 5.82 -22.55
CA GLY A 388 -2.79 5.52 -23.14
C GLY A 388 -2.49 6.47 -24.28
N GLU A 389 -1.49 6.15 -25.10
CA GLU A 389 -1.16 6.89 -26.31
C GLU A 389 -2.19 6.69 -27.43
N GLN A 390 -2.86 5.54 -27.47
CA GLN A 390 -3.72 5.13 -28.61
C GLN A 390 -5.10 4.62 -28.19
N ALA A 391 -5.38 4.52 -26.90
CA ALA A 391 -6.64 3.99 -26.38
C ALA A 391 -6.99 4.61 -25.03
N VAL A 392 -8.24 4.39 -24.60
CA VAL A 392 -8.70 4.70 -23.26
C VAL A 392 -9.35 3.46 -22.65
N ALA A 393 -9.23 3.28 -21.34
CA ALA A 393 -9.96 2.25 -20.62
C ALA A 393 -10.51 2.78 -19.30
N PRO A 394 -11.75 2.41 -18.92
CA PRO A 394 -12.25 2.70 -17.59
C PRO A 394 -11.50 1.88 -16.54
N ILE A 395 -11.22 2.52 -15.42
CA ILE A 395 -10.54 1.98 -14.27
C ILE A 395 -11.44 2.11 -13.05
N VAL A 396 -11.54 1.05 -12.26
CA VAL A 396 -12.21 1.05 -10.97
C VAL A 396 -11.31 0.45 -9.91
N ARG A 397 -11.33 1.00 -8.69
CA ARG A 397 -10.69 0.38 -7.53
C ARG A 397 -11.66 -0.58 -6.85
N SER A 398 -11.13 -1.73 -6.44
CA SER A 398 -11.93 -2.74 -5.78
C SER A 398 -12.24 -2.35 -4.33
N THR A 399 -13.50 -2.45 -3.92
CA THR A 399 -13.97 -2.31 -2.53
C THR A 399 -14.10 -3.68 -1.88
N HIS A 400 -13.49 -3.87 -0.72
CA HIS A 400 -13.27 -5.21 -0.16
C HIS A 400 -14.16 -5.60 1.02
N PHE A 401 -14.65 -6.85 0.97
CA PHE A 401 -15.25 -7.54 2.10
C PHE A 401 -14.27 -8.50 2.77
N TRP A 402 -13.45 -7.95 3.67
CA TRP A 402 -12.31 -8.63 4.32
C TRP A 402 -12.47 -8.86 5.83
N SER A 403 -13.17 -7.95 6.50
CA SER A 403 -13.23 -7.85 7.97
C SER A 403 -14.55 -8.38 8.54
N THR A 404 -15.46 -7.53 8.99
CA THR A 404 -16.83 -7.91 9.38
C THR A 404 -17.85 -7.32 8.42
N ARG A 405 -19.09 -7.80 8.50
CA ARG A 405 -20.20 -7.26 7.72
C ARG A 405 -20.47 -5.79 8.05
N ASP A 406 -20.46 -5.39 9.33
CA ASP A 406 -20.72 -3.98 9.68
C ASP A 406 -19.59 -3.07 9.22
N ASN A 407 -18.35 -3.56 9.16
CA ASN A 407 -17.25 -2.77 8.63
C ASN A 407 -17.46 -2.40 7.16
N VAL A 408 -17.79 -3.39 6.31
CA VAL A 408 -18.06 -3.15 4.90
C VAL A 408 -19.28 -2.26 4.75
N LEU A 409 -20.37 -2.55 5.48
CA LEU A 409 -21.57 -1.74 5.43
C LEU A 409 -21.32 -0.30 5.88
N GLY A 410 -20.48 -0.07 6.89
CA GLY A 410 -20.10 1.27 7.35
C GLY A 410 -19.29 2.04 6.31
N LYS A 411 -18.37 1.38 5.60
CA LYS A 411 -17.64 1.98 4.48
C LYS A 411 -18.58 2.35 3.32
N LEU A 412 -19.46 1.42 2.95
CA LEU A 412 -20.44 1.64 1.90
C LEU A 412 -21.45 2.73 2.27
N ASP A 413 -21.88 2.80 3.53
CA ASP A 413 -22.74 3.89 4.02
C ASP A 413 -22.06 5.25 3.92
N ALA A 414 -20.77 5.34 4.28
CA ALA A 414 -20.02 6.57 4.14
C ALA A 414 -19.88 6.99 2.66
N SER A 415 -19.68 6.03 1.75
CA SER A 415 -19.64 6.29 0.31
C SER A 415 -20.99 6.78 -0.20
N VAL A 416 -22.05 6.03 0.08
CA VAL A 416 -23.43 6.34 -0.35
C VAL A 416 -23.89 7.71 0.16
N ALA A 417 -23.53 8.09 1.39
CA ALA A 417 -23.89 9.40 1.96
C ALA A 417 -23.27 10.59 1.23
N THR A 418 -22.27 10.36 0.37
CA THR A 418 -21.52 11.39 -0.35
C THR A 418 -21.82 11.42 -1.84
N TRP A 419 -22.68 10.52 -2.30
CA TRP A 419 -23.08 10.41 -3.70
C TRP A 419 -23.98 11.57 -4.12
N GLU A 420 -23.47 12.37 -5.07
CA GLU A 420 -24.25 13.37 -5.78
C GLU A 420 -25.27 12.72 -6.76
N PRO A 421 -26.27 13.46 -7.26
CA PRO A 421 -27.17 12.94 -8.29
C PRO A 421 -26.41 12.51 -9.55
N GLY A 422 -26.48 11.21 -9.89
CA GLY A 422 -25.77 10.64 -11.03
C GLY A 422 -25.60 9.12 -10.90
N PRO A 423 -24.92 8.49 -11.87
CA PRO A 423 -24.51 7.09 -11.78
C PRO A 423 -23.34 6.94 -10.80
N HIS A 424 -23.29 5.80 -10.10
CA HIS A 424 -22.21 5.43 -9.18
C HIS A 424 -21.73 4.01 -9.46
N PHE A 425 -20.45 3.75 -9.25
CA PHE A 425 -19.80 2.51 -9.66
C PHE A 425 -19.09 1.87 -8.48
N LEU A 426 -19.49 0.64 -8.12
CA LEU A 426 -18.94 -0.10 -6.99
C LEU A 426 -18.51 -1.52 -7.40
N TRP A 427 -17.22 -1.80 -7.29
CA TRP A 427 -16.68 -3.14 -7.48
C TRP A 427 -16.50 -3.82 -6.11
N LEU A 428 -17.39 -4.74 -5.75
CA LEU A 428 -17.40 -5.40 -4.44
C LEU A 428 -16.70 -6.77 -4.50
N THR A 429 -15.55 -6.88 -3.85
CA THR A 429 -14.73 -8.11 -3.83
C THR A 429 -14.86 -8.87 -2.52
N VAL A 430 -15.04 -10.19 -2.62
CA VAL A 430 -15.18 -11.09 -1.47
C VAL A 430 -13.84 -11.71 -1.08
N TYR A 431 -13.41 -11.59 0.18
CA TYR A 431 -12.28 -12.39 0.68
C TYR A 431 -12.73 -13.80 1.02
N THR A 432 -12.50 -14.67 0.05
CA THR A 432 -13.01 -16.03 -0.02
C THR A 432 -12.45 -16.96 1.05
N PHE A 433 -11.34 -16.60 1.70
CA PHE A 433 -10.78 -17.37 2.82
C PHE A 433 -11.54 -17.15 4.14
N ARG A 434 -12.37 -16.10 4.24
CA ARG A 434 -13.21 -15.82 5.42
C ARG A 434 -14.70 -15.89 5.11
N PHE A 435 -15.09 -15.56 3.89
CA PHE A 435 -16.47 -15.39 3.47
C PHE A 435 -16.83 -16.27 2.30
N ASP A 436 -18.11 -16.54 2.16
CA ASP A 436 -18.71 -17.25 1.04
C ASP A 436 -19.56 -16.32 0.14
N LEU A 437 -20.19 -16.86 -0.91
CA LEU A 437 -21.05 -16.05 -1.78
C LEU A 437 -22.33 -15.60 -1.06
N ARG A 438 -22.80 -16.37 -0.09
CA ARG A 438 -24.02 -16.06 0.67
C ARG A 438 -23.81 -14.88 1.60
N ASP A 439 -22.65 -14.76 2.23
CA ASP A 439 -22.26 -13.61 3.03
C ASP A 439 -22.26 -12.33 2.19
N ALA A 440 -21.69 -12.41 0.98
CA ALA A 440 -21.64 -11.28 0.07
C ALA A 440 -23.04 -10.87 -0.44
N LEU A 441 -23.89 -11.85 -0.77
CA LEU A 441 -25.31 -11.60 -1.06
C LEU A 441 -26.02 -10.92 0.11
N GLY A 442 -25.69 -11.30 1.35
CA GLY A 442 -26.21 -10.64 2.54
C GLY A 442 -25.84 -9.16 2.64
N VAL A 443 -24.65 -8.75 2.18
CA VAL A 443 -24.26 -7.33 2.09
C VAL A 443 -25.08 -6.63 1.01
N VAL A 444 -25.18 -7.24 -0.17
CA VAL A 444 -25.94 -6.71 -1.31
C VAL A 444 -27.42 -6.50 -0.96
N GLU A 445 -28.07 -7.43 -0.28
CA GLU A 445 -29.48 -7.30 0.13
C GLU A 445 -29.70 -6.15 1.13
N VAL A 446 -28.72 -5.87 2.00
CA VAL A 446 -28.80 -4.70 2.89
C VAL A 446 -28.71 -3.41 2.09
N LEU A 447 -27.78 -3.33 1.13
CA LEU A 447 -27.65 -2.16 0.25
C LEU A 447 -28.92 -1.96 -0.58
N LYS A 448 -29.51 -3.05 -1.09
CA LYS A 448 -30.78 -3.02 -1.81
C LYS A 448 -31.91 -2.52 -0.91
N GLY A 449 -31.95 -2.92 0.35
CA GLY A 449 -32.90 -2.38 1.33
C GLY A 449 -32.74 -0.87 1.59
N ARG A 450 -31.52 -0.33 1.42
CA ARG A 450 -31.20 1.10 1.62
C ARG A 450 -31.45 1.95 0.38
N LEU A 451 -31.07 1.45 -0.79
CA LEU A 451 -31.08 2.18 -2.07
C LEU A 451 -32.32 1.89 -2.92
N GLY A 452 -33.03 0.79 -2.65
CA GLY A 452 -34.19 0.36 -3.44
C GLY A 452 -33.82 0.15 -4.91
N ASP A 453 -34.66 0.66 -5.80
CA ASP A 453 -34.48 0.56 -7.26
C ASP A 453 -33.28 1.35 -7.81
N LYS A 454 -32.61 2.13 -6.95
CA LYS A 454 -31.37 2.83 -7.32
C LYS A 454 -30.14 1.92 -7.33
N LEU A 455 -30.23 0.67 -6.88
CA LEU A 455 -29.14 -0.30 -6.95
C LEU A 455 -29.34 -1.26 -8.13
N ALA A 456 -28.31 -1.48 -8.94
CA ALA A 456 -28.31 -2.45 -10.02
C ALA A 456 -27.08 -3.37 -9.93
N LEU A 457 -27.30 -4.68 -9.78
CA LEU A 457 -26.24 -5.67 -9.96
C LEU A 457 -26.02 -5.90 -11.45
N VAL A 458 -24.77 -5.81 -11.89
CA VAL A 458 -24.39 -5.88 -13.30
C VAL A 458 -23.21 -6.81 -13.51
N THR A 459 -23.08 -7.31 -14.73
CA THR A 459 -21.86 -8.03 -15.15
C THR A 459 -20.68 -7.06 -15.32
N PRO A 460 -19.42 -7.52 -15.27
CA PRO A 460 -18.25 -6.67 -15.52
C PRO A 460 -18.30 -5.90 -16.85
N GLY A 461 -18.73 -6.54 -17.93
CA GLY A 461 -18.85 -5.88 -19.24
C GLY A 461 -19.91 -4.77 -19.25
N GLN A 462 -21.07 -5.00 -18.62
CA GLN A 462 -22.08 -3.95 -18.46
C GLN A 462 -21.57 -2.81 -17.58
N PHE A 463 -20.88 -3.13 -16.48
CA PHE A 463 -20.31 -2.16 -15.56
C PHE A 463 -19.37 -1.18 -16.27
N PHE A 464 -18.36 -1.71 -16.98
CA PHE A 464 -17.40 -0.87 -17.69
C PHE A 464 -17.97 -0.22 -18.96
N GLY A 465 -18.97 -0.84 -19.60
CA GLY A 465 -19.71 -0.19 -20.68
C GLY A 465 -20.50 1.02 -20.18
N LEU A 466 -21.15 0.92 -19.01
CA LEU A 466 -21.86 2.02 -18.37
C LEU A 466 -20.91 3.14 -17.93
N MET A 467 -19.72 2.80 -17.42
CA MET A 467 -18.68 3.80 -17.11
C MET A 467 -18.26 4.61 -18.33
N ARG A 468 -18.21 4.01 -19.52
CA ARG A 468 -17.95 4.74 -20.77
C ARG A 468 -19.08 5.70 -21.13
N GLN A 469 -20.34 5.28 -20.95
CA GLN A 469 -21.48 6.17 -21.15
C GLN A 469 -21.40 7.37 -20.20
N ASP A 470 -21.07 7.11 -18.93
CA ASP A 470 -20.93 8.15 -17.90
C ASP A 470 -19.79 9.11 -18.25
N PHE A 471 -18.67 8.58 -18.74
CA PHE A 471 -17.55 9.41 -19.18
C PHE A 471 -17.91 10.36 -20.33
N VAL A 472 -18.68 9.90 -21.32
CA VAL A 472 -19.20 10.76 -22.40
C VAL A 472 -20.14 11.81 -21.84
N GLN A 473 -21.06 11.44 -20.94
CA GLN A 473 -21.97 12.38 -20.28
C GLN A 473 -21.22 13.45 -19.47
N LEU A 474 -20.17 13.05 -18.74
CA LEU A 474 -19.31 13.95 -17.96
C LEU A 474 -18.57 14.94 -18.85
N ALA A 475 -18.12 14.52 -20.04
CA ALA A 475 -17.48 15.40 -21.01
C ALA A 475 -18.42 16.50 -21.51
N HIS A 476 -19.68 16.16 -21.83
CA HIS A 476 -20.72 17.12 -22.16
C HIS A 476 -21.03 18.07 -20.99
N GLY A 477 -21.13 17.54 -19.77
CA GLY A 477 -21.39 18.35 -18.57
C GLY A 477 -20.30 19.41 -18.35
N ARG A 478 -19.02 19.03 -18.44
CA ARG A 478 -17.90 19.96 -18.29
C ARG A 478 -17.84 21.02 -19.38
N LEU A 479 -18.15 20.65 -20.62
CA LEU A 479 -18.27 21.63 -21.70
C LEU A 479 -19.35 22.67 -21.34
N GLY A 480 -20.52 22.21 -20.88
CA GLY A 480 -21.61 23.08 -20.45
C GLY A 480 -21.20 24.06 -19.34
N GLU A 481 -20.55 23.58 -18.29
CA GLU A 481 -20.06 24.42 -17.18
C GLU A 481 -19.09 25.53 -17.65
N ILE A 482 -18.18 25.20 -18.57
CA ILE A 482 -17.25 26.19 -19.13
C ILE A 482 -17.99 27.17 -20.05
N GLU A 483 -18.96 26.70 -20.81
CA GLU A 483 -19.76 27.52 -21.73
C GLU A 483 -20.65 28.55 -21.00
N GLU A 484 -21.13 28.21 -19.79
CA GLU A 484 -21.86 29.12 -18.90
C GLU A 484 -21.02 30.31 -18.43
N ASN A 485 -19.68 30.22 -18.49
CA ASN A 485 -18.79 31.33 -18.17
C ASN A 485 -18.52 32.19 -19.43
N PRO A 486 -19.12 33.40 -19.54
CA PRO A 486 -19.00 34.23 -20.74
C PRO A 486 -17.56 34.69 -21.03
N PHE A 487 -16.69 34.72 -20.02
CA PHE A 487 -15.29 35.09 -20.19
C PHE A 487 -14.46 33.93 -20.75
N ALA A 488 -14.65 32.72 -20.21
CA ALA A 488 -13.99 31.51 -20.72
C ALA A 488 -14.44 31.19 -22.15
N SER A 489 -15.73 31.28 -22.42
CA SER A 489 -16.33 31.08 -23.75
C SER A 489 -15.81 32.03 -24.83
N ALA A 490 -15.47 33.28 -24.46
CA ALA A 490 -14.90 34.25 -25.38
C ALA A 490 -13.39 34.02 -25.63
N LEU A 491 -12.65 33.67 -24.59
CA LEU A 491 -11.19 33.53 -24.62
C LEU A 491 -10.74 32.24 -25.32
N PHE A 492 -11.50 31.15 -25.20
CA PHE A 492 -11.12 29.81 -25.67
C PHE A 492 -12.00 29.27 -26.81
N ARG A 493 -12.64 30.15 -27.59
CA ARG A 493 -13.63 29.78 -28.61
C ARG A 493 -13.16 28.68 -29.57
N THR A 494 -11.94 28.77 -30.09
CA THR A 494 -11.38 27.78 -31.03
C THR A 494 -11.22 26.41 -30.41
N THR A 495 -10.79 26.34 -29.15
CA THR A 495 -10.67 25.10 -28.39
C THR A 495 -12.05 24.50 -28.14
N LEU A 496 -13.03 25.31 -27.74
CA LEU A 496 -14.40 24.84 -27.51
C LEU A 496 -15.08 24.34 -28.81
N ASP A 497 -14.76 24.92 -29.97
CA ASP A 497 -15.23 24.42 -31.27
C ASP A 497 -14.65 23.02 -31.59
N SER A 498 -13.38 22.79 -31.26
CA SER A 498 -12.71 21.47 -31.35
C SER A 498 -13.42 20.45 -30.45
N VAL A 499 -13.61 20.79 -29.17
CA VAL A 499 -14.30 19.93 -28.19
C VAL A 499 -15.70 19.54 -28.66
N ARG A 500 -16.48 20.49 -29.22
CA ARG A 500 -17.81 20.18 -29.76
C ARG A 500 -17.76 19.20 -30.94
N SER A 501 -16.72 19.27 -31.76
CA SER A 501 -16.54 18.32 -32.86
C SER A 501 -16.30 16.91 -32.32
N ASP A 502 -15.39 16.79 -31.35
CA ASP A 502 -15.07 15.51 -30.72
C ASP A 502 -16.27 14.91 -29.98
N LEU A 503 -17.06 15.72 -29.27
CA LEU A 503 -18.26 15.24 -28.59
C LEU A 503 -19.38 14.82 -29.54
N ARG A 504 -19.51 15.46 -30.72
CA ARG A 504 -20.43 14.96 -31.77
C ARG A 504 -19.96 13.63 -32.35
N GLU A 505 -18.65 13.44 -32.50
CA GLU A 505 -18.09 12.15 -32.90
C GLU A 505 -18.39 11.10 -31.84
N ALA A 506 -18.24 11.44 -30.56
CA ALA A 506 -18.59 10.57 -29.44
C ALA A 506 -20.06 10.14 -29.46
N ASP A 507 -20.99 11.09 -29.68
CA ASP A 507 -22.43 10.80 -29.78
C ASP A 507 -22.75 9.87 -30.96
N SER A 508 -22.08 10.06 -32.11
CA SER A 508 -22.22 9.19 -33.27
C SER A 508 -21.75 7.76 -32.98
N TRP A 509 -20.60 7.60 -32.32
CA TRP A 509 -20.09 6.29 -31.93
C TRP A 509 -20.99 5.61 -30.89
N MET A 510 -21.50 6.36 -29.90
CA MET A 510 -22.51 5.87 -28.96
C MET A 510 -23.77 5.36 -29.66
N ALA A 511 -24.31 6.13 -30.62
CA ALA A 511 -25.50 5.75 -31.38
C ALA A 511 -25.28 4.49 -32.24
N SER A 512 -24.03 4.24 -32.68
CA SER A 512 -23.64 3.04 -33.41
C SER A 512 -23.40 1.80 -32.54
N GLY A 513 -23.51 1.94 -31.21
CA GLY A 513 -23.24 0.85 -30.27
C GLY A 513 -21.76 0.59 -30.00
N ASN A 514 -20.90 1.60 -30.19
CA ASN A 514 -19.46 1.51 -29.95
C ASN A 514 -19.03 2.46 -28.82
N PRO A 515 -19.23 2.07 -27.54
CA PRO A 515 -18.90 2.91 -26.40
C PRO A 515 -17.40 3.16 -26.26
N ASP A 516 -16.53 2.28 -26.77
CA ASP A 516 -15.07 2.46 -26.74
C ASP A 516 -14.65 3.67 -27.57
N ARG A 517 -15.07 3.71 -28.84
CA ARG A 517 -14.78 4.83 -29.75
C ARG A 517 -15.42 6.12 -29.26
N ALA A 518 -16.59 6.02 -28.64
CA ALA A 518 -17.22 7.18 -28.03
C ALA A 518 -16.41 7.73 -26.85
N ALA A 519 -15.94 6.87 -25.96
CA ALA A 519 -15.08 7.28 -24.84
C ALA A 519 -13.74 7.86 -25.34
N GLU A 520 -13.14 7.29 -26.39
CA GLU A 520 -11.92 7.81 -27.03
C GLU A 520 -12.12 9.22 -27.60
N ALA A 521 -13.25 9.47 -28.28
CA ALA A 521 -13.60 10.80 -28.76
C ALA A 521 -13.88 11.79 -27.61
N ALA A 522 -14.64 11.37 -26.59
CA ALA A 522 -14.92 12.19 -25.41
C ALA A 522 -13.65 12.54 -24.62
N PHE A 523 -12.68 11.63 -24.57
CA PHE A 523 -11.39 11.87 -23.93
C PHE A 523 -10.62 13.01 -24.61
N ARG A 524 -10.53 13.01 -25.95
CA ARG A 524 -9.88 14.09 -26.71
C ARG A 524 -10.49 15.46 -26.39
N GLY A 525 -11.83 15.54 -26.37
CA GLY A 525 -12.53 16.75 -25.95
C GLY A 525 -12.25 17.15 -24.50
N LEU A 526 -12.17 16.20 -23.57
CA LEU A 526 -11.85 16.50 -22.17
C LEU A 526 -10.41 16.98 -21.95
N GLU A 527 -9.46 16.49 -22.74
CA GLU A 527 -8.06 16.94 -22.70
C GLU A 527 -7.97 18.42 -23.13
N ASP A 528 -8.63 18.77 -24.23
CA ASP A 528 -8.78 20.15 -24.68
C ASP A 528 -9.41 21.04 -23.59
N LEU A 529 -10.48 20.59 -22.92
CA LEU A 529 -11.10 21.33 -21.80
C LEU A 529 -10.18 21.47 -20.59
N ARG A 530 -9.28 20.51 -20.34
CA ARG A 530 -8.33 20.58 -19.22
C ARG A 530 -7.33 21.72 -19.42
N THR A 531 -6.87 21.94 -20.65
CA THR A 531 -5.97 23.07 -20.99
C THR A 531 -6.62 24.43 -20.68
N VAL A 532 -7.93 24.57 -20.98
CA VAL A 532 -8.74 25.75 -20.66
C VAL A 532 -8.80 26.02 -19.15
N SER A 533 -8.98 24.98 -18.34
CA SER A 533 -9.09 25.10 -16.87
C SER A 533 -7.77 25.47 -16.17
N THR A 534 -6.63 24.97 -16.69
CA THR A 534 -5.29 25.19 -16.11
C THR A 534 -4.78 26.60 -16.38
N GLU A 535 -5.06 27.15 -17.56
CA GLU A 535 -4.74 28.55 -17.88
C GLU A 535 -5.61 29.56 -17.09
N GLY A 536 -6.89 29.23 -16.83
CA GLY A 536 -7.76 30.03 -15.95
C GLY A 536 -7.33 30.04 -14.48
N ALA A 537 -6.86 28.91 -13.97
CA ALA A 537 -6.35 28.79 -12.60
C ALA A 537 -5.04 29.57 -12.36
N PHE A 538 -4.18 29.70 -13.39
CA PHE A 538 -2.95 30.49 -13.32
C PHE A 538 -3.24 31.99 -13.11
N VAL A 539 -4.28 32.52 -13.76
CA VAL A 539 -4.73 33.91 -13.62
C VAL A 539 -5.36 34.18 -12.24
N LEU A 540 -6.15 33.23 -11.72
CA LEU A 540 -6.71 33.29 -10.35
C LEU A 540 -5.65 33.18 -9.25
N SER A 541 -4.61 32.36 -9.47
CA SER A 541 -3.50 32.17 -8.53
C SER A 541 -2.62 33.43 -8.41
N LEU A 542 -2.40 34.16 -9.51
CA LEU A 542 -1.77 35.49 -9.51
C LEU A 542 -2.62 36.52 -8.74
N GLY A 543 -3.95 36.43 -8.83
CA GLY A 543 -4.88 37.26 -8.04
C GLY A 543 -4.83 36.97 -6.53
N ILE A 544 -4.78 35.70 -6.14
CA ILE A 544 -4.71 35.27 -4.74
C ILE A 544 -3.35 35.60 -4.12
N LEU A 545 -2.24 35.43 -4.85
CA LEU A 545 -0.90 35.89 -4.40
C LEU A 545 -0.84 37.42 -4.26
N GLY A 546 -1.53 38.16 -5.14
CA GLY A 546 -1.72 39.60 -5.01
C GLY A 546 -2.51 39.98 -3.75
N ILE A 547 -3.61 39.28 -3.46
CA ILE A 547 -4.46 39.52 -2.28
C ILE A 547 -3.76 39.10 -0.97
N ALA A 548 -3.02 37.99 -0.97
CA ALA A 548 -2.21 37.55 0.18
C ALA A 548 -1.02 38.50 0.44
N GLY A 549 -0.38 39.01 -0.60
CA GLY A 549 0.65 40.06 -0.50
C GLY A 549 0.08 41.37 0.06
N VAL A 550 -1.14 41.75 -0.34
CA VAL A 550 -1.87 42.92 0.17
C VAL A 550 -2.32 42.72 1.62
N LEU A 551 -2.84 41.56 1.99
CA LEU A 551 -3.22 41.22 3.37
C LEU A 551 -2.01 41.15 4.32
N ALA A 552 -0.86 40.63 3.86
CA ALA A 552 0.39 40.65 4.60
C ALA A 552 0.94 42.09 4.78
N PHE A 553 0.80 42.93 3.75
CA PHE A 553 1.14 44.35 3.80
C PHE A 553 0.28 45.15 4.79
N PHE A 554 -1.02 44.82 4.92
CA PHE A 554 -1.91 45.46 5.90
C PHE A 554 -1.77 44.88 7.33
N ALA A 555 -1.49 43.59 7.48
CA ALA A 555 -1.20 42.98 8.78
C ALA A 555 0.10 43.51 9.42
N GLY A 556 1.07 43.93 8.59
CA GLY A 556 2.29 44.61 9.05
C GLY A 556 2.08 46.06 9.55
N ARG A 557 0.97 46.70 9.19
CA ARG A 557 0.68 48.10 9.54
C ARG A 557 -0.13 48.29 10.83
N SER A 558 -0.77 47.24 11.35
CA SER A 558 -1.46 47.30 12.64
C SER A 558 -0.49 47.03 13.80
N ARG A 559 0.40 48.00 14.06
CA ARG A 559 1.15 48.07 15.32
C ARG A 559 0.98 49.45 15.93
N LYS A 560 -0.03 49.59 16.80
CA LYS A 560 0.03 50.55 17.90
C LYS A 560 0.48 49.80 19.15
N SER A 561 1.65 50.24 19.61
CA SER A 561 2.28 50.09 20.92
C SER A 561 1.43 49.44 22.04
N GLU A 562 1.86 48.27 22.50
CA GLU A 562 1.69 47.81 23.88
C GLU A 562 2.81 46.79 24.24
N PRO A 563 3.12 46.56 25.53
CA PRO A 563 4.46 46.22 25.99
C PRO A 563 4.91 44.77 25.71
N LYS A 564 6.22 44.62 25.51
CA LYS A 564 6.94 43.35 25.35
C LYS A 564 6.81 42.48 26.62
N SER A 565 5.79 41.62 26.74
CA SER A 565 5.86 40.53 27.73
C SER A 565 5.00 39.27 27.48
N ARG A 566 4.45 39.04 26.28
CA ARG A 566 3.79 37.74 25.97
C ARG A 566 4.22 37.18 24.61
N SER A 567 5.18 36.25 24.63
CA SER A 567 5.60 35.33 23.55
C SER A 567 5.72 35.92 22.12
N SER A 568 6.82 36.65 21.86
CA SER A 568 7.23 36.98 20.49
C SER A 568 7.83 35.75 19.80
N ILE A 569 7.26 35.33 18.66
CA ILE A 569 7.84 34.28 17.81
C ILE A 569 9.20 34.75 17.30
N GLN A 570 10.19 33.86 17.32
CA GLN A 570 11.53 34.09 16.82
C GLN A 570 11.67 33.50 15.40
N PRO A 571 11.71 34.33 14.33
CA PRO A 571 11.71 33.82 12.96
C PRO A 571 12.86 32.85 12.66
N GLY A 572 14.06 33.11 13.20
CA GLY A 572 15.22 32.23 13.00
C GLY A 572 15.05 30.82 13.59
N VAL A 573 14.36 30.72 14.74
CA VAL A 573 14.04 29.42 15.37
C VAL A 573 13.02 28.66 14.54
N VAL A 574 11.96 29.34 14.10
CA VAL A 574 10.92 28.73 13.26
C VAL A 574 11.50 28.23 11.94
N VAL A 575 12.32 29.04 11.25
CA VAL A 575 12.97 28.64 9.99
C VAL A 575 13.89 27.44 10.18
N PHE A 576 14.71 27.43 11.24
CA PHE A 576 15.58 26.29 11.53
C PHE A 576 14.79 25.00 11.77
N VAL A 577 13.83 25.05 12.70
CA VAL A 577 13.01 23.90 13.06
C VAL A 577 12.21 23.41 11.86
N ALA A 578 11.57 24.32 11.11
CA ALA A 578 10.80 23.95 9.92
C ALA A 578 11.67 23.26 8.86
N THR A 579 12.84 23.80 8.57
CA THR A 579 13.74 23.21 7.57
C THR A 579 14.23 21.82 7.99
N LEU A 580 14.62 21.67 9.26
CA LEU A 580 15.09 20.39 9.79
C LEU A 580 13.97 19.34 9.83
N VAL A 581 12.78 19.74 10.27
CA VAL A 581 11.59 18.87 10.29
C VAL A 581 11.19 18.48 8.86
N ALA A 582 11.27 19.40 7.89
CA ALA A 582 11.00 19.08 6.48
C ALA A 582 11.93 17.98 5.96
N PHE A 583 13.23 18.09 6.21
CA PHE A 583 14.20 17.06 5.85
C PHE A 583 13.95 15.72 6.54
N PHE A 584 13.62 15.76 7.84
CA PHE A 584 13.23 14.57 8.58
C PHE A 584 11.99 13.92 7.96
N MET A 585 10.97 14.71 7.63
CA MET A 585 9.75 14.23 7.01
C MET A 585 9.98 13.67 5.61
N PHE A 586 10.90 14.21 4.81
CA PHE A 586 11.32 13.58 3.55
C PHE A 586 11.93 12.20 3.78
N SER A 587 12.86 12.08 4.73
CA SER A 587 13.45 10.76 5.03
C SER A 587 12.42 9.77 5.57
N LEU A 588 11.44 10.23 6.36
CA LEU A 588 10.35 9.40 6.85
C LEU A 588 9.40 9.00 5.74
N ARG A 589 9.02 9.93 4.86
CA ARG A 589 8.15 9.67 3.71
C ARG A 589 8.80 8.64 2.80
N GLU A 590 10.06 8.85 2.43
CA GLU A 590 10.83 7.92 1.61
C GLU A 590 10.96 6.54 2.28
N ALA A 591 11.25 6.49 3.57
CA ALA A 591 11.31 5.23 4.31
C ALA A 591 9.96 4.48 4.27
N LEU A 592 8.84 5.21 4.36
CA LEU A 592 7.52 4.61 4.32
C LEU A 592 7.05 4.27 2.88
N GLU A 593 7.54 4.96 1.85
CA GLU A 593 7.21 4.73 0.43
C GLU A 593 7.99 3.57 -0.16
N GLN A 594 9.25 3.38 0.26
CA GLN A 594 10.10 2.34 -0.30
C GLN A 594 9.59 0.93 -0.02
N ASN A 595 9.17 0.61 1.21
CA ASN A 595 8.60 -0.70 1.55
C ASN A 595 8.12 -0.81 3.02
N PHE A 596 6.98 -1.50 3.23
CA PHE A 596 6.48 -1.88 4.57
C PHE A 596 7.53 -2.61 5.43
N TRP A 597 8.44 -3.31 4.78
CA TRP A 597 9.51 -4.11 5.37
C TRP A 597 10.64 -3.36 6.04
N THR A 598 10.67 -2.06 5.84
CA THR A 598 11.68 -1.17 6.41
C THR A 598 11.19 -0.55 7.71
N TYR A 599 9.96 -0.89 8.13
CA TYR A 599 9.38 -0.44 9.40
C TYR A 599 10.19 -0.91 10.61
N PRO A 600 10.77 -2.13 10.63
CA PRO A 600 11.78 -2.48 11.62
C PRO A 600 12.94 -1.48 11.69
N ASP A 601 13.43 -0.95 10.56
CA ASP A 601 14.49 0.08 10.57
C ASP A 601 14.00 1.39 11.21
N ILE A 602 12.75 1.77 10.95
CA ILE A 602 12.12 2.91 11.65
C ILE A 602 12.08 2.68 13.17
N LEU A 603 11.67 1.48 13.60
CA LEU A 603 11.60 1.10 15.02
C LEU A 603 13.00 1.02 15.66
N ILE A 604 13.98 0.42 14.99
CA ILE A 604 15.39 0.39 15.39
C ILE A 604 15.90 1.81 15.58
N GLY A 605 15.60 2.70 14.64
CA GLY A 605 15.92 4.12 14.73
C GLY A 605 15.43 4.74 16.04
N ILE A 606 14.19 4.48 16.42
CA ILE A 606 13.61 5.00 17.67
C ILE A 606 14.31 4.43 18.90
N VAL A 607 14.61 3.12 18.91
CA VAL A 607 15.30 2.44 20.02
C VAL A 607 16.69 3.04 20.25
N PHE A 608 17.45 3.29 19.17
CA PHE A 608 18.82 3.80 19.26
C PHE A 608 18.95 5.33 19.19
N ALA A 609 17.85 6.05 18.98
CA ALA A 609 17.84 7.51 18.84
C ALA A 609 18.51 8.22 20.03
N GLY A 610 18.49 7.65 21.23
CA GLY A 610 19.11 8.20 22.44
C GLY A 610 20.62 8.50 22.31
N ILE A 611 21.31 7.90 21.35
CA ILE A 611 22.74 8.10 21.05
C ILE A 611 23.06 9.56 20.68
N HIS A 612 22.10 10.34 20.17
CA HIS A 612 22.33 11.77 19.83
C HIS A 612 22.78 12.60 21.05
N ARG A 613 22.35 12.25 22.27
CA ARG A 613 22.65 13.04 23.49
C ARG A 613 24.11 12.98 23.93
N PRO A 614 24.76 11.80 24.09
CA PRO A 614 26.19 11.76 24.38
C PRO A 614 27.02 12.37 23.24
N LEU A 615 26.61 12.17 21.98
CA LEU A 615 27.27 12.75 20.82
C LEU A 615 27.21 14.29 20.81
N GLY A 616 26.03 14.87 21.04
CA GLY A 616 25.85 16.32 21.15
C GLY A 616 26.66 16.93 22.30
N ARG A 617 26.68 16.27 23.47
CA ARG A 617 27.54 16.69 24.59
C ARG A 617 29.03 16.62 24.29
N TRP A 618 29.46 15.68 23.45
CA TRP A 618 30.85 15.63 22.99
C TRP A 618 31.13 16.75 21.99
N MET A 619 30.26 16.97 21.01
CA MET A 619 30.40 18.06 20.02
C MET A 619 30.41 19.44 20.67
N ASP A 620 29.54 19.68 21.64
CA ASP A 620 29.48 20.96 22.39
C ASP A 620 30.77 21.22 23.19
N ARG A 621 31.47 20.16 23.63
CA ARG A 621 32.76 20.27 24.33
C ARG A 621 33.93 20.45 23.37
N ALA A 622 33.96 19.69 22.28
CA ALA A 622 35.06 19.70 21.31
C ALA A 622 35.02 20.93 20.40
N TYR A 623 33.82 21.35 19.97
CA TYR A 623 33.58 22.41 18.99
C TYR A 623 32.50 23.37 19.47
N PRO A 624 32.75 24.12 20.58
CA PRO A 624 31.71 24.85 21.27
C PRO A 624 31.04 25.93 20.43
N ARG A 625 31.68 26.47 19.39
CA ARG A 625 31.09 27.49 18.50
C ARG A 625 30.50 26.90 17.22
N GLU A 626 31.13 25.84 16.70
CA GLU A 626 30.85 25.25 15.40
C GLU A 626 29.86 24.06 15.47
N ALA A 627 29.57 23.54 16.66
CA ALA A 627 28.68 22.39 16.85
C ALA A 627 27.32 22.48 16.11
N PRO A 628 26.62 23.65 16.02
CA PRO A 628 25.38 23.73 15.25
C PRO A 628 25.58 23.53 13.75
N LEU A 629 26.69 24.05 13.20
CA LEU A 629 27.04 23.88 11.79
C LEU A 629 27.42 22.43 11.51
N ALA A 630 28.28 21.85 12.36
CA ALA A 630 28.66 20.45 12.24
C ALA A 630 27.45 19.51 12.38
N GLY A 631 26.55 19.78 13.34
CA GLY A 631 25.31 19.03 13.54
C GLY A 631 24.39 19.11 12.32
N GLY A 632 24.21 20.31 11.76
CA GLY A 632 23.42 20.52 10.53
C GLY A 632 24.00 19.79 9.30
N LEU A 633 25.32 19.82 9.11
CA LEU A 633 25.99 19.11 8.01
C LEU A 633 25.90 17.58 8.16
N VAL A 634 26.11 17.07 9.38
CA VAL A 634 25.94 15.64 9.67
C VAL A 634 24.50 15.21 9.40
N ALA A 635 23.51 15.99 9.84
CA ALA A 635 22.11 15.70 9.56
C ALA A 635 21.84 15.63 8.05
N LEU A 636 22.34 16.58 7.26
CA LEU A 636 22.18 16.57 5.79
C LEU A 636 22.75 15.31 5.16
N VAL A 637 23.96 14.89 5.54
CA VAL A 637 24.59 13.68 4.99
C VAL A 637 23.78 12.43 5.33
N LEU A 638 23.38 12.28 6.60
CA LEU A 638 22.65 11.10 7.05
C LEU A 638 21.23 11.04 6.46
N ILE A 639 20.56 12.20 6.33
CA ILE A 639 19.26 12.31 5.67
C ILE A 639 19.38 11.99 4.18
N SER A 640 20.40 12.51 3.49
CA SER A 640 20.65 12.20 2.07
C SER A 640 20.88 10.70 1.86
N LEU A 641 21.56 10.04 2.80
CA LEU A 641 21.75 8.58 2.76
C LEU A 641 20.45 7.83 3.02
N ALA A 642 19.65 8.25 4.00
CA ALA A 642 18.35 7.64 4.30
C ALA A 642 17.36 7.75 3.13
N ILE A 643 17.48 8.80 2.31
CA ILE A 643 16.70 8.93 1.08
C ILE A 643 17.11 7.89 0.04
N ARG A 644 18.39 7.47 0.02
CA ARG A 644 18.87 6.44 -0.90
C ARG A 644 18.62 5.02 -0.42
N THR A 645 18.48 4.83 0.90
CA THR A 645 18.25 3.53 1.51
C THR A 645 17.57 3.68 2.86
N THR A 646 16.42 3.03 3.01
CA THR A 646 15.66 2.97 4.27
C THR A 646 16.48 2.47 5.47
N ALA A 647 17.46 1.58 5.26
CA ALA A 647 18.35 1.09 6.30
C ALA A 647 19.14 2.20 7.00
N ALA A 648 19.29 3.37 6.36
CA ALA A 648 19.92 4.55 6.94
C ALA A 648 18.93 5.50 7.66
N PHE A 649 17.63 5.22 7.68
CA PHE A 649 16.64 6.00 8.43
C PHE A 649 17.01 6.17 9.92
N PRO A 650 17.48 5.12 10.66
CA PRO A 650 18.03 5.29 12.01
C PRO A 650 19.06 6.42 12.12
N LEU A 651 19.95 6.52 11.15
CA LEU A 651 21.01 7.52 11.12
C LEU A 651 20.45 8.92 10.85
N ALA A 652 19.49 9.05 9.93
CA ALA A 652 18.80 10.32 9.67
C ALA A 652 18.08 10.83 10.92
N LEU A 653 17.38 9.97 11.66
CA LEU A 653 16.73 10.33 12.93
C LEU A 653 17.75 10.80 13.97
N ILE A 654 18.86 10.08 14.15
CA ILE A 654 19.94 10.48 15.06
C ILE A 654 20.54 11.83 14.65
N GLY A 655 20.82 12.01 13.35
CA GLY A 655 21.36 13.24 12.78
C GLY A 655 20.42 14.43 12.98
N ALA A 656 19.13 14.26 12.74
CA ALA A 656 18.13 15.30 12.96
C ALA A 656 18.04 15.70 14.43
N LEU A 657 18.00 14.74 15.35
CA LEU A 657 17.99 15.02 16.80
C LEU A 657 19.28 15.71 17.26
N LEU A 658 20.42 15.36 16.68
CA LEU A 658 21.72 15.99 16.96
C LEU A 658 21.76 17.46 16.50
N ALA A 659 21.33 17.73 15.27
CA ALA A 659 21.22 19.10 14.75
C ALA A 659 20.27 19.95 15.60
N LEU A 660 19.13 19.36 15.99
CA LEU A 660 18.15 20.02 16.84
C LEU A 660 18.73 20.42 18.20
N ASP A 661 19.36 19.47 18.90
CA ASP A 661 19.92 19.65 20.24
C ASP A 661 21.08 20.67 20.25
N THR A 662 21.99 20.57 19.28
CA THR A 662 23.13 21.50 19.16
C THR A 662 22.66 22.93 18.84
N TRP A 663 21.60 23.13 18.07
CA TRP A 663 21.09 24.46 17.75
C TRP A 663 20.28 25.08 18.90
N LEU A 664 19.30 24.34 19.45
CA LEU A 664 18.35 24.87 20.43
C LEU A 664 18.94 25.14 21.82
N ARG A 665 20.09 24.53 22.17
CA ARG A 665 20.86 24.88 23.38
C ARG A 665 21.47 26.28 23.34
N ARG A 666 21.58 26.90 22.17
CA ARG A 666 22.14 28.25 21.98
C ARG A 666 21.05 29.29 21.78
N ARG A 667 19.95 28.89 21.16
CA ARG A 667 18.78 29.72 20.87
C ARG A 667 17.54 29.04 21.45
N PRO A 668 17.21 29.28 22.74
CA PRO A 668 16.09 28.62 23.39
C PRO A 668 14.78 29.03 22.72
N ALA A 669 14.00 28.02 22.32
CA ALA A 669 12.71 28.18 21.67
C ALA A 669 11.57 28.29 22.69
N THR A 670 10.56 29.08 22.36
CA THR A 670 9.28 29.08 23.07
C THR A 670 8.38 27.96 22.55
N ALA A 671 7.31 27.63 23.30
CA ALA A 671 6.30 26.67 22.82
C ALA A 671 5.73 27.07 21.45
N ALA A 672 5.49 28.37 21.22
CA ALA A 672 4.99 28.88 19.95
C ALA A 672 5.98 28.67 18.78
N ASP A 673 7.28 28.84 19.02
CA ASP A 673 8.30 28.62 18.00
C ASP A 673 8.36 27.14 17.58
N LEU A 674 8.27 26.23 18.55
CA LEU A 674 8.32 24.79 18.31
C LEU A 674 7.07 24.28 17.58
N THR A 675 5.87 24.70 18.01
CA THR A 675 4.62 24.27 17.37
C THR A 675 4.49 24.84 15.96
N ALA A 676 4.87 26.11 15.74
CA ALA A 676 4.90 26.69 14.39
C ALA A 676 5.94 26.02 13.50
N GLY A 677 7.19 25.88 13.98
CA GLY A 677 8.27 25.24 13.22
C GLY A 677 7.94 23.80 12.84
N LEU A 678 7.37 23.02 13.77
CA LEU A 678 6.94 21.65 13.49
C LEU A 678 5.81 21.60 12.46
N GLY A 679 4.80 22.46 12.56
CA GLY A 679 3.69 22.53 11.59
C GLY A 679 4.15 22.88 10.18
N PHE A 680 4.91 23.97 10.04
CA PHE A 680 5.47 24.39 8.74
C PHE A 680 6.42 23.34 8.16
N GLY A 681 7.35 22.82 8.96
CA GLY A 681 8.28 21.81 8.50
C GLY A 681 7.60 20.51 8.09
N SER A 682 6.58 20.09 8.85
CA SER A 682 5.80 18.91 8.50
C SER A 682 5.02 19.11 7.21
N ALA A 683 4.39 20.27 7.01
CA ALA A 683 3.70 20.59 5.77
C ALA A 683 4.65 20.61 4.56
N ILE A 684 5.83 21.24 4.68
CA ILE A 684 6.84 21.28 3.60
C ILE A 684 7.35 19.88 3.28
N GLY A 685 7.74 19.10 4.29
CA GLY A 685 8.27 17.75 4.06
C GLY A 685 7.21 16.73 3.61
N PHE A 686 5.94 16.99 3.93
CA PHE A 686 4.82 16.14 3.51
C PHE A 686 4.36 16.45 2.08
N LEU A 687 4.18 17.74 1.75
CA LEU A 687 3.67 18.20 0.45
C LEU A 687 4.75 18.40 -0.62
N GLY A 688 5.99 18.63 -0.23
CA GLY A 688 7.05 19.00 -1.18
C GLY A 688 7.52 17.81 -2.02
N ASP A 689 7.78 18.04 -3.30
CA ASP A 689 8.43 17.06 -4.16
C ASP A 689 9.93 17.01 -3.90
N PHE A 690 10.52 15.83 -4.11
CA PHE A 690 11.95 15.61 -3.98
C PHE A 690 12.70 16.08 -5.24
N GLU A 691 12.65 17.37 -5.52
CA GLU A 691 13.41 17.99 -6.60
C GLU A 691 14.75 18.56 -6.09
N ILE A 692 15.78 18.51 -6.93
CA ILE A 692 17.13 19.03 -6.61
C ILE A 692 17.04 20.50 -6.16
N VAL A 693 16.15 21.29 -6.75
CA VAL A 693 15.97 22.71 -6.42
C VAL A 693 15.44 22.89 -5.00
N THR A 694 14.35 22.19 -4.65
CA THR A 694 13.74 22.23 -3.31
C THR A 694 14.71 21.73 -2.24
N PHE A 695 15.39 20.62 -2.51
CA PHE A 695 16.40 20.07 -1.60
C PHE A 695 17.55 21.04 -1.37
N THR A 696 18.07 21.65 -2.43
CA THR A 696 19.17 22.63 -2.35
C THR A 696 18.75 23.87 -1.57
N ALA A 697 17.55 24.40 -1.82
CA ALA A 697 17.03 25.56 -1.10
C ALA A 697 16.92 25.30 0.41
N LEU A 698 16.37 24.15 0.81
CA LEU A 698 16.27 23.76 2.21
C LEU A 698 17.65 23.50 2.82
N ALA A 699 18.60 22.92 2.08
CA ALA A 699 19.95 22.66 2.58
C ALA A 699 20.69 23.97 2.86
N VAL A 700 20.56 24.95 1.95
CA VAL A 700 21.09 26.30 2.13
C VAL A 700 20.47 26.98 3.35
N LEU A 701 19.14 26.90 3.53
CA LEU A 701 18.46 27.47 4.69
C LEU A 701 18.91 26.83 6.01
N LEU A 702 19.08 25.50 6.04
CA LEU A 702 19.53 24.78 7.23
C LEU A 702 20.96 25.18 7.61
N VAL A 703 21.88 25.19 6.64
CA VAL A 703 23.28 25.58 6.85
C VAL A 703 23.40 27.04 7.25
N PHE A 704 22.71 27.93 6.54
CA PHE A 704 22.72 29.37 6.84
C PHE A 704 22.19 29.64 8.25
N SER A 705 21.07 29.01 8.63
CA SER A 705 20.50 29.13 9.97
C SER A 705 21.43 28.55 11.06
N ALA A 706 22.14 27.46 10.76
CA ALA A 706 23.15 26.89 11.65
C ALA A 706 24.37 27.83 11.84
N VAL A 707 24.78 28.56 10.80
CA VAL A 707 25.83 29.58 10.88
C VAL A 707 25.40 30.75 11.78
N LEU A 708 24.14 31.20 11.68
CA LEU A 708 23.60 32.29 12.50
C LEU A 708 23.45 31.93 13.99
N ALA A 709 23.45 30.64 14.32
CA ALA A 709 23.39 30.15 15.70
C ALA A 709 24.76 29.84 16.33
N ARG A 710 25.88 30.14 15.64
CA ARG A 710 27.23 30.02 16.21
C ARG A 710 27.32 30.77 17.55
N GLY A 711 27.85 30.09 18.56
CA GLY A 711 27.92 30.60 19.93
C GLY A 711 28.14 29.46 20.91
N ARG A 712 28.47 29.76 22.17
CA ARG A 712 28.58 28.72 23.21
C ARG A 712 27.19 28.27 23.65
N PRO A 713 27.00 26.98 24.01
CA PRO A 713 25.73 26.53 24.56
C PRO A 713 25.42 27.29 25.85
N LEU A 714 24.14 27.57 26.09
CA LEU A 714 23.70 28.17 27.34
C LEU A 714 23.95 27.17 28.49
N PRO A 715 24.23 27.64 29.72
CA PRO A 715 24.39 26.76 30.87
C PRO A 715 23.13 25.91 31.06
N ASN A 716 23.31 24.59 31.22
CA ASN A 716 22.20 23.71 31.59
C ASN A 716 21.58 24.23 32.89
N GLN A 717 20.30 24.60 32.85
CA GLN A 717 19.55 24.79 34.09
C GLN A 717 19.43 23.42 34.76
N ALA A 718 19.60 23.37 36.08
CA ALA A 718 19.53 22.12 36.85
C ALA A 718 18.25 21.33 36.47
N PRO A 719 18.30 20.00 36.35
CA PRO A 719 17.14 19.22 35.91
C PRO A 719 16.02 19.34 36.95
N ALA A 720 15.08 20.25 36.73
CA ALA A 720 13.87 20.34 37.53
C ALA A 720 12.82 19.34 36.98
N GLY A 721 12.15 18.66 37.90
CA GLY A 721 11.47 17.38 37.65
C GLY A 721 10.34 17.42 36.62
N GLY A 722 10.42 16.56 35.61
CA GLY A 722 9.33 16.32 34.67
C GLY A 722 9.77 15.51 33.45
N SER A 723 8.92 14.59 33.00
CA SER A 723 9.15 13.81 31.78
C SER A 723 8.68 14.59 30.55
N SER A 724 9.52 14.69 29.50
CA SER A 724 9.14 15.31 28.21
C SER A 724 8.22 14.43 27.34
N TRP A 725 7.94 13.20 27.79
CA TRP A 725 7.13 12.23 27.05
C TRP A 725 5.72 12.74 26.75
N PHE A 726 5.04 13.29 27.76
CA PHE A 726 3.67 13.79 27.61
C PHE A 726 3.57 15.03 26.69
N PRO A 727 4.33 16.12 26.91
CA PRO A 727 4.28 17.27 26.01
C PRO A 727 4.77 16.94 24.59
N GLY A 728 5.75 16.03 24.45
CA GLY A 728 6.22 15.57 23.15
C GLY A 728 5.18 14.73 22.40
N PHE A 729 4.46 13.84 23.10
CA PHE A 729 3.37 13.07 22.52
C PHE A 729 2.24 13.97 22.02
N LEU A 730 1.79 14.95 22.82
CA LEU A 730 0.76 15.91 22.40
C LEU A 730 1.22 16.77 21.22
N LEU A 731 2.50 17.15 21.20
CA LEU A 731 3.07 17.89 20.08
C LEU A 731 3.09 17.04 18.79
N ALA A 732 3.43 15.76 18.85
CA ALA A 732 3.30 14.85 17.71
C ALA A 732 1.84 14.63 17.29
N LEU A 733 0.92 14.49 18.26
CA LEU A 733 -0.52 14.29 18.02
C LEU A 733 -1.16 15.50 17.32
N SER A 734 -0.64 16.71 17.53
CA SER A 734 -1.08 17.93 16.83
C SER A 734 -0.89 17.87 15.32
N LEU A 735 -0.08 16.93 14.81
CA LEU A 735 0.09 16.65 13.40
C LEU A 735 -0.95 15.66 12.85
N PHE A 736 -2.11 15.52 13.49
CA PHE A 736 -3.23 14.69 13.02
C PHE A 736 -3.61 14.94 11.56
N GLY A 737 -3.36 16.14 11.02
CA GLY A 737 -3.53 16.41 9.58
C GLY A 737 -2.83 15.37 8.69
N ILE A 738 -1.68 14.83 9.11
CA ILE A 738 -1.00 13.74 8.40
C ILE A 738 -1.87 12.47 8.41
N ALA A 739 -2.42 12.07 9.56
CA ALA A 739 -3.29 10.90 9.67
C ALA A 739 -4.61 11.08 8.89
N ALA A 740 -5.18 12.29 8.88
CA ALA A 740 -6.37 12.61 8.10
C ALA A 740 -6.18 12.37 6.59
N ALA A 741 -4.98 12.60 6.05
CA ALA A 741 -4.64 12.36 4.65
C ALA A 741 -4.52 10.88 4.25
N PHE A 742 -4.61 9.96 5.23
CA PHE A 742 -4.54 8.51 5.07
C PHE A 742 -5.81 7.82 5.58
N TYR A 743 -6.94 8.53 5.61
CA TYR A 743 -8.19 7.96 6.08
C TYR A 743 -9.39 8.12 5.14
N TYR A 744 -9.86 7.00 4.58
CA TYR A 744 -10.86 6.92 3.50
C TYR A 744 -12.19 7.59 3.83
N SER A 745 -12.80 7.23 4.96
CA SER A 745 -14.11 7.76 5.35
C SER A 745 -14.10 9.29 5.56
N LEU A 746 -12.98 9.88 5.98
CA LEU A 746 -12.87 11.33 6.12
C LEU A 746 -12.78 12.04 4.76
N ALA A 747 -12.10 11.46 3.77
CA ALA A 747 -12.05 12.03 2.44
C ALA A 747 -13.37 11.93 1.69
N LEU A 748 -14.08 10.81 1.83
CA LEU A 748 -15.46 10.69 1.34
C LEU A 748 -16.32 11.83 1.89
N ARG A 749 -16.30 12.07 3.21
CA ARG A 749 -17.07 13.17 3.84
C ARG A 749 -16.65 14.58 3.37
N LEU A 750 -15.37 14.75 3.02
CA LEU A 750 -14.86 15.99 2.43
C LEU A 750 -15.34 16.17 0.99
N GLY A 751 -15.78 15.13 0.29
CA GLY A 751 -16.11 15.17 -1.14
C GLY A 751 -14.88 15.50 -2.00
N VAL A 752 -13.67 15.19 -1.52
CA VAL A 752 -12.41 15.48 -2.20
C VAL A 752 -11.51 14.25 -2.16
N GLN A 753 -10.91 13.92 -3.31
CA GLN A 753 -9.98 12.82 -3.51
C GLN A 753 -8.69 13.33 -4.17
N GLY A 754 -7.63 12.53 -4.18
CA GLY A 754 -6.36 12.90 -4.83
C GLY A 754 -5.61 14.04 -4.13
N ASP A 755 -4.87 14.82 -4.93
CA ASP A 755 -3.97 15.88 -4.46
C ASP A 755 -4.65 16.95 -3.60
N LEU A 756 -5.96 17.17 -3.80
CA LEU A 756 -6.72 18.15 -3.04
C LEU A 756 -6.81 17.78 -1.55
N LEU A 757 -6.92 16.48 -1.24
CA LEU A 757 -6.91 16.00 0.14
C LEU A 757 -5.55 16.26 0.81
N LEU A 758 -4.45 16.08 0.07
CA LEU A 758 -3.10 16.39 0.54
C LEU A 758 -2.98 17.87 0.85
N GLY A 759 -3.44 18.73 -0.07
CA GLY A 759 -3.46 20.18 0.12
C GLY A 759 -4.23 20.60 1.38
N ILE A 760 -5.40 19.99 1.64
CA ILE A 760 -6.18 20.24 2.86
C ILE A 760 -5.41 19.80 4.11
N ALA A 761 -4.83 18.60 4.11
CA ALA A 761 -4.02 18.11 5.23
C ALA A 761 -2.83 19.02 5.53
N GLY A 762 -2.06 19.42 4.51
CA GLY A 762 -0.94 20.35 4.67
C GLY A 762 -1.39 21.73 5.15
N THR A 763 -2.56 22.20 4.72
CA THR A 763 -3.18 23.43 5.22
C THR A 763 -3.52 23.31 6.71
N VAL A 764 -4.08 22.19 7.16
CA VAL A 764 -4.37 21.94 8.58
C VAL A 764 -3.08 21.91 9.42
N LEU A 765 -1.98 21.35 8.89
CA LEU A 765 -0.67 21.32 9.56
C LEU A 765 -0.08 22.71 9.81
N VAL A 766 -0.46 23.71 9.02
CA VAL A 766 -0.01 25.11 9.19
C VAL A 766 -1.03 25.95 9.95
N LEU A 767 -2.29 25.92 9.54
CA LEU A 767 -3.34 26.77 10.09
C LEU A 767 -3.73 26.35 11.51
N GLY A 768 -3.73 25.06 11.84
CA GLY A 768 -4.03 24.56 13.19
C GLY A 768 -3.11 25.19 14.25
N PRO A 769 -1.78 25.02 14.14
CA PRO A 769 -0.80 25.70 15.00
C PRO A 769 -0.94 27.22 15.03
N THR A 770 -1.16 27.84 13.88
CA THR A 770 -1.26 29.30 13.75
C THR A 770 -2.48 29.84 14.51
N LEU A 771 -3.64 29.19 14.35
CA LEU A 771 -4.86 29.53 15.07
C LEU A 771 -4.70 29.30 16.57
N ALA A 772 -4.07 28.21 16.99
CA ALA A 772 -3.82 27.95 18.41
C ALA A 772 -2.95 29.05 19.06
N ILE A 773 -1.91 29.52 18.37
CA ILE A 773 -1.06 30.63 18.84
C ILE A 773 -1.85 31.94 18.91
N LEU A 774 -2.71 32.22 17.92
CA LEU A 774 -3.55 33.41 17.91
C LEU A 774 -4.58 33.40 19.05
N VAL A 775 -5.28 32.27 19.22
CA VAL A 775 -6.26 32.06 20.30
C VAL A 775 -5.59 32.20 21.66
N ARG A 776 -4.38 31.64 21.84
CA ARG A 776 -3.58 31.83 23.07
C ARG A 776 -3.29 33.29 23.39
N ARG A 777 -3.11 34.15 22.37
CA ARG A 777 -2.86 35.59 22.55
C ARG A 777 -4.14 36.35 22.90
N MET A 778 -5.28 35.88 22.43
CA MET A 778 -6.59 36.51 22.65
C MET A 778 -7.23 36.10 23.99
N LEU A 779 -7.03 34.86 24.43
CA LEU A 779 -7.63 34.36 25.66
C LEU A 779 -6.91 34.86 26.93
N PRO A 780 -7.64 35.03 28.06
CA PRO A 780 -7.04 35.24 29.36
C PRO A 780 -6.08 34.10 29.74
N SER A 781 -5.06 34.39 30.56
CA SER A 781 -4.11 33.37 31.00
C SER A 781 -4.78 32.32 31.88
N LEU A 782 -5.11 31.17 31.30
CA LEU A 782 -5.59 30.00 32.03
C LEU A 782 -4.41 29.24 32.65
N PRO A 783 -4.61 28.58 33.81
CA PRO A 783 -3.63 27.63 34.32
C PRO A 783 -3.30 26.58 33.23
N PRO A 784 -2.02 26.29 32.94
CA PRO A 784 -1.62 25.41 31.84
C PRO A 784 -2.31 24.05 31.84
N ARG A 785 -2.60 23.52 33.03
CA ARG A 785 -3.30 22.25 33.20
C ARG A 785 -4.78 22.32 32.82
N THR A 786 -5.46 23.39 33.22
CA THR A 786 -6.86 23.65 32.84
C THR A 786 -6.96 23.86 31.34
N ALA A 787 -6.03 24.63 30.77
CA ALA A 787 -5.91 24.84 29.32
C ALA A 787 -5.75 23.51 28.56
N GLN A 788 -4.91 22.58 29.05
CA GLN A 788 -4.77 21.24 28.45
C GLN A 788 -6.07 20.44 28.48
N ILE A 789 -6.75 20.37 29.64
CA ILE A 789 -7.99 19.58 29.78
C ILE A 789 -9.08 20.13 28.85
N VAL A 790 -9.27 21.46 28.82
CA VAL A 790 -10.26 22.11 27.96
C VAL A 790 -9.95 21.87 26.48
N ALA A 791 -8.69 21.98 26.08
CA ALA A 791 -8.27 21.77 24.70
C ALA A 791 -8.39 20.30 24.26
N LEU A 792 -8.10 19.34 25.14
CA LEU A 792 -8.30 17.92 24.88
C LEU A 792 -9.79 17.54 24.80
N ALA A 793 -10.62 18.10 25.68
CA ALA A 793 -12.07 17.94 25.60
C ALA A 793 -12.64 18.54 24.30
N GLY A 794 -12.16 19.72 23.91
CA GLY A 794 -12.49 20.34 22.62
C GLY A 794 -12.06 19.47 21.43
N SER A 795 -10.86 18.89 21.49
CA SER A 795 -10.37 17.96 20.46
C SER A 795 -11.25 16.71 20.37
N ALA A 796 -11.69 16.15 21.50
CA ALA A 796 -12.63 15.03 21.52
C ALA A 796 -14.00 15.41 20.94
N LEU A 797 -14.51 16.60 21.26
CA LEU A 797 -15.76 17.12 20.71
C LEU A 797 -15.68 17.26 19.18
N PHE A 798 -14.65 17.93 18.65
CA PHE A 798 -14.47 18.07 17.20
C PHE A 798 -14.27 16.72 16.52
N SER A 799 -13.57 15.78 17.17
CA SER A 799 -13.45 14.41 16.67
C SER A 799 -14.81 13.69 16.58
N GLY A 800 -15.70 13.90 17.55
CA GLY A 800 -17.08 13.40 17.50
C GLY A 800 -17.94 14.08 16.43
N ILE A 801 -17.79 15.39 16.24
CA ILE A 801 -18.49 16.14 15.19
C ILE A 801 -18.08 15.64 13.79
N LEU A 802 -16.80 15.28 13.58
CA LEU A 802 -16.33 14.70 12.31
C LEU A 802 -17.05 13.39 11.95
N LEU A 803 -17.65 12.68 12.92
CA LEU A 803 -18.40 11.45 12.67
C LEU A 803 -19.79 11.68 12.07
N VAL A 804 -20.30 12.92 12.10
CA VAL A 804 -21.66 13.25 11.64
C VAL A 804 -21.72 14.36 10.59
N VAL A 805 -20.66 15.16 10.46
CA VAL A 805 -20.58 16.24 9.47
C VAL A 805 -20.33 15.68 8.06
N HIS A 806 -20.97 16.33 7.08
CA HIS A 806 -20.85 16.06 5.65
C HIS A 806 -20.61 17.40 4.89
N GLY A 807 -19.88 17.34 3.78
CA GLY A 807 -19.60 18.47 2.90
C GLY A 807 -18.23 19.12 3.16
N THR A 808 -17.56 19.54 2.09
CA THR A 808 -16.16 19.99 2.10
C THR A 808 -15.93 21.12 3.11
N VAL A 809 -16.69 22.21 3.02
CA VAL A 809 -16.45 23.43 3.81
C VAL A 809 -16.61 23.17 5.31
N LEU A 810 -17.73 22.55 5.71
CA LEU A 810 -18.01 22.28 7.12
C LEU A 810 -17.00 21.29 7.69
N THR A 811 -16.64 20.25 6.96
CA THR A 811 -15.64 19.26 7.39
C THR A 811 -14.26 19.89 7.56
N VAL A 812 -13.83 20.76 6.62
CA VAL A 812 -12.55 21.50 6.75
C VAL A 812 -12.55 22.40 7.98
N LEU A 813 -13.65 23.11 8.27
CA LEU A 813 -13.75 23.94 9.48
C LEU A 813 -13.64 23.12 10.76
N VAL A 814 -14.27 21.94 10.82
CA VAL A 814 -14.18 21.03 11.96
C VAL A 814 -12.76 20.47 12.10
N LEU A 815 -12.10 20.11 10.99
CA LEU A 815 -10.69 19.67 10.99
C LEU A 815 -9.74 20.77 11.47
N LEU A 816 -9.96 22.02 11.06
CA LEU A 816 -9.21 23.17 11.56
C LEU A 816 -9.45 23.39 13.05
N GLY A 817 -10.70 23.26 13.52
CA GLY A 817 -11.03 23.32 14.95
C GLY A 817 -10.32 22.23 15.76
N LEU A 818 -10.31 21.00 15.24
CA LEU A 818 -9.59 19.86 15.82
C LEU A 818 -8.08 20.12 15.88
N GLY A 819 -7.47 20.49 14.75
CA GLY A 819 -6.03 20.79 14.66
C GLY A 819 -5.60 21.95 15.56
N ALA A 820 -6.41 23.00 15.64
CA ALA A 820 -6.18 24.13 16.55
C ALA A 820 -6.30 23.71 18.02
N SER A 821 -7.28 22.88 18.37
CA SER A 821 -7.48 22.39 19.75
C SER A 821 -6.33 21.49 20.20
N LEU A 822 -5.88 20.57 19.36
CA LEU A 822 -4.71 19.73 19.63
C LEU A 822 -3.43 20.54 19.74
N SER A 823 -3.22 21.49 18.83
CA SER A 823 -2.06 22.40 18.86
C SER A 823 -2.07 23.25 20.14
N PHE A 824 -3.23 23.70 20.60
CA PHE A 824 -3.37 24.43 21.85
C PHE A 824 -3.07 23.56 23.08
N ALA A 825 -3.52 22.29 23.08
CA ALA A 825 -3.17 21.33 24.12
C ALA A 825 -1.65 21.10 24.19
N ALA A 826 -1.00 20.97 23.03
CA ALA A 826 0.46 20.85 22.94
C ALA A 826 1.18 22.10 23.48
N LEU A 827 0.76 23.30 23.08
CA LEU A 827 1.31 24.57 23.60
C LEU A 827 1.21 24.65 25.11
N ALA A 828 0.03 24.37 25.68
CA ALA A 828 -0.22 24.43 27.11
C ALA A 828 0.58 23.35 27.89
N SER A 829 0.80 22.18 27.29
CA SER A 829 1.63 21.13 27.88
C SER A 829 3.12 21.48 27.91
N ILE A 830 3.63 22.08 26.83
CA ILE A 830 5.02 22.58 26.78
C ILE A 830 5.21 23.72 27.79
N ASP A 831 4.24 24.64 27.91
CA ASP A 831 4.29 25.71 28.92
C ASP A 831 4.32 25.12 30.34
N GLU A 832 3.48 24.13 30.66
CA GLU A 832 3.51 23.47 31.98
C GLU A 832 4.85 22.79 32.24
N TYR A 833 5.39 22.09 31.25
CA TYR A 833 6.70 21.46 31.32
C TYR A 833 7.81 22.48 31.57
N THR A 834 7.76 23.62 30.88
CA THR A 834 8.73 24.72 31.01
C THR A 834 8.62 25.41 32.37
N ASN A 835 7.40 25.61 32.87
CA ASN A 835 7.14 26.19 34.20
C ASN A 835 7.68 25.32 35.35
N ARG A 836 7.86 24.00 35.12
CA ARG A 836 8.50 23.07 36.04
C ARG A 836 10.02 22.98 35.85
N GLY A 837 10.60 23.87 35.03
CA GLY A 837 12.03 23.93 34.70
C GLY A 837 12.49 22.89 33.65
N GLY A 838 11.55 22.35 32.88
CA GLY A 838 11.86 21.55 31.70
C GLY A 838 12.30 22.40 30.50
N GLU A 839 13.09 21.81 29.60
CA GLU A 839 13.59 22.51 28.41
C GLU A 839 12.71 22.22 27.18
N PRO A 840 12.06 23.23 26.56
CA PRO A 840 11.09 23.03 25.47
C PRO A 840 11.57 22.14 24.33
N HIS A 841 12.85 22.25 23.93
CA HIS A 841 13.42 21.47 22.84
C HIS A 841 13.40 19.96 23.08
N ARG A 842 13.38 19.50 24.34
CA ARG A 842 13.24 18.07 24.68
C ARG A 842 11.86 17.53 24.33
N ALA A 843 10.81 18.36 24.40
CA ALA A 843 9.49 17.98 23.95
C ALA A 843 9.46 17.79 22.42
N LEU A 844 10.10 18.68 21.65
CA LEU A 844 10.23 18.52 20.20
C LEU A 844 11.05 17.28 19.80
N ALA A 845 12.18 17.03 20.46
CA ALA A 845 12.95 15.80 20.25
C ALA A 845 12.10 14.55 20.53
N THR A 846 11.27 14.58 21.57
CA THR A 846 10.35 13.47 21.88
C THR A 846 9.23 13.36 20.83
N ALA A 847 8.73 14.48 20.31
CA ALA A 847 7.74 14.49 19.23
C ALA A 847 8.27 13.84 17.95
N LEU A 848 9.53 14.09 17.57
CA LEU A 848 10.17 13.45 16.41
C LEU A 848 10.36 11.93 16.57
N LEU A 849 10.36 11.41 17.80
CA LEU A 849 10.37 9.96 18.06
C LEU A 849 8.97 9.35 17.96
N PHE A 850 7.95 10.09 18.39
CA PHE A 850 6.55 9.66 18.30
C PHE A 850 5.97 9.79 16.89
N LEU A 851 6.47 10.73 16.09
CA LEU A 851 5.93 11.02 14.78
C LEU A 851 5.96 9.79 13.85
N PRO A 852 7.08 9.07 13.68
CA PRO A 852 7.07 7.83 12.89
C PRO A 852 6.10 6.78 13.41
N LEU A 853 5.98 6.62 14.74
CA LEU A 853 5.06 5.65 15.35
C LEU A 853 3.59 6.00 15.07
N LEU A 854 3.21 7.27 15.23
CA LEU A 854 1.85 7.73 14.96
C LEU A 854 1.53 7.60 13.47
N VAL A 855 2.46 8.02 12.61
CA VAL A 855 2.30 7.90 11.15
C VAL A 855 2.15 6.45 10.76
N MET A 856 3.05 5.56 11.20
CA MET A 856 2.93 4.11 10.95
C MET A 856 1.60 3.54 11.44
N PHE A 857 1.19 3.87 12.66
CA PHE A 857 -0.05 3.35 13.25
C PHE A 857 -1.29 3.71 12.44
N PHE A 858 -1.40 4.98 12.00
CA PHE A 858 -2.52 5.44 11.17
C PHE A 858 -2.40 5.05 9.69
N ARG A 859 -1.19 4.72 9.23
CA ARG A 859 -0.91 4.24 7.87
C ARG A 859 -1.18 2.75 7.68
N MET A 860 -0.88 1.92 8.68
CA MET A 860 -1.07 0.47 8.61
C MET A 860 -2.47 0.14 8.08
N PRO A 861 -2.59 -0.48 6.89
CA PRO A 861 -3.88 -0.79 6.32
C PRO A 861 -4.60 -1.70 7.31
N PRO A 862 -5.87 -1.42 7.65
CA PRO A 862 -6.55 -2.18 8.67
C PRO A 862 -6.60 -3.70 8.43
N ILE A 863 -6.54 -4.13 7.17
CA ILE A 863 -6.35 -5.54 6.77
C ILE A 863 -5.17 -6.20 7.49
N VAL A 864 -4.08 -5.47 7.74
CA VAL A 864 -2.90 -5.99 8.45
C VAL A 864 -3.31 -6.43 9.84
N TYR A 865 -4.18 -5.68 10.53
CA TYR A 865 -4.69 -6.10 11.84
C TYR A 865 -5.65 -7.29 11.71
N SER A 866 -6.54 -7.30 10.72
CA SER A 866 -7.53 -8.37 10.52
C SER A 866 -6.92 -9.72 10.09
N LEU A 867 -5.76 -9.71 9.41
CA LEU A 867 -5.06 -10.92 8.96
C LEU A 867 -4.00 -11.42 9.95
N THR A 868 -3.38 -10.51 10.72
CA THR A 868 -2.32 -10.88 11.67
C THR A 868 -2.83 -11.13 13.10
N VAL A 869 -4.06 -10.74 13.41
CA VAL A 869 -4.68 -10.89 14.73
C VAL A 869 -5.95 -11.74 14.63
N VAL A 870 -6.27 -12.51 15.68
CA VAL A 870 -7.57 -13.17 15.84
C VAL A 870 -8.68 -12.14 15.60
N PRO A 871 -9.80 -12.49 14.91
CA PRO A 871 -10.89 -11.57 14.65
C PRO A 871 -11.24 -10.74 15.88
N LEU A 872 -11.05 -9.42 15.79
CA LEU A 872 -11.35 -8.51 16.88
C LEU A 872 -12.86 -8.37 17.03
N PRO A 873 -13.37 -8.02 18.24
CA PRO A 873 -14.76 -7.64 18.39
C PRO A 873 -15.12 -6.51 17.42
N GLU A 874 -16.26 -6.62 16.75
CA GLU A 874 -16.70 -5.73 15.66
C GLU A 874 -16.63 -4.23 15.98
N PRO A 875 -16.99 -3.74 17.18
CA PRO A 875 -16.83 -2.32 17.52
C PRO A 875 -15.35 -1.86 17.62
N ILE A 876 -14.44 -2.77 18.01
CA ILE A 876 -13.01 -2.50 18.13
C ILE A 876 -12.40 -2.49 16.73
N GLU A 877 -12.76 -3.46 15.90
CA GLU A 877 -12.37 -3.49 14.50
C GLU A 877 -12.85 -2.20 13.83
N TYR A 878 -14.15 -1.86 13.87
CA TYR A 878 -14.68 -0.58 13.36
C TYR A 878 -13.95 0.66 13.87
N ALA A 879 -13.59 0.72 15.16
CA ALA A 879 -12.82 1.84 15.70
C ALA A 879 -11.40 1.93 15.11
N LEU A 880 -10.73 0.80 14.80
CA LEU A 880 -9.46 0.79 14.08
C LEU A 880 -9.61 1.32 12.64
N TYR A 881 -10.79 1.15 12.05
CA TYR A 881 -11.16 1.77 10.79
C TYR A 881 -11.64 3.22 10.97
N ALA A 882 -11.46 3.90 12.11
CA ALA A 882 -11.84 5.31 12.30
C ALA A 882 -10.85 6.12 13.16
N PRO A 883 -9.80 6.72 12.57
CA PRO A 883 -8.80 7.54 13.26
C PRO A 883 -9.37 8.67 14.11
N SER A 884 -10.49 9.28 13.70
CA SER A 884 -11.19 10.29 14.51
C SER A 884 -11.76 9.71 15.80
N VAL A 885 -12.29 8.48 15.79
CA VAL A 885 -12.77 7.77 16.99
C VAL A 885 -11.60 7.49 17.93
N LEU A 886 -10.50 6.93 17.41
CA LEU A 886 -9.31 6.61 18.20
C LEU A 886 -8.68 7.88 18.81
N LEU A 887 -8.58 8.94 18.01
CA LEU A 887 -8.08 10.23 18.47
C LEU A 887 -8.98 10.83 19.53
N GLY A 888 -10.30 10.82 19.32
CA GLY A 888 -11.29 11.29 20.29
C GLY A 888 -11.21 10.54 21.60
N ALA A 889 -11.18 9.20 21.54
CA ALA A 889 -11.02 8.32 22.70
C ALA A 889 -9.69 8.59 23.43
N THR A 890 -8.59 8.76 22.68
CA THR A 890 -7.28 9.13 23.23
C THR A 890 -7.35 10.48 23.94
N CYS A 891 -7.98 11.49 23.34
CA CYS A 891 -8.14 12.82 23.95
C CYS A 891 -8.96 12.76 25.24
N ILE A 892 -10.06 12.00 25.26
CA ILE A 892 -10.89 11.77 26.46
C ILE A 892 -10.06 11.10 27.57
N LEU A 893 -9.32 10.03 27.23
CA LEU A 893 -8.47 9.32 28.17
C LEU A 893 -7.40 10.25 28.77
N LEU A 894 -6.72 11.03 27.93
CA LEU A 894 -5.69 11.97 28.38
C LEU A 894 -6.27 13.09 29.25
N ALA A 895 -7.45 13.63 28.90
CA ALA A 895 -8.16 14.62 29.70
C ALA A 895 -8.54 14.05 31.07
N ALA A 896 -9.08 12.83 31.11
CA ALA A 896 -9.43 12.13 32.35
C ALA A 896 -8.19 11.89 33.23
N VAL A 897 -7.10 11.37 32.66
CA VAL A 897 -5.83 11.16 33.40
C VAL A 897 -5.30 12.47 33.98
N LEU A 898 -5.40 13.58 33.23
CA LEU A 898 -5.00 14.90 33.72
C LEU A 898 -5.93 15.42 34.82
N ALA A 899 -7.23 15.13 34.77
CA ALA A 899 -8.20 15.52 35.79
C ALA A 899 -8.05 14.69 37.09
N PHE A 900 -7.82 13.39 36.98
CA PHE A 900 -7.73 12.47 38.14
C PHE A 900 -6.37 12.47 38.83
N ARG A 901 -5.28 12.80 38.14
CA ARG A 901 -4.02 13.12 38.81
C ARG A 901 -4.24 14.42 39.59
N GLY A 902 -4.41 14.41 40.91
CA GLY A 902 -4.52 15.66 41.69
C GLY A 902 -3.35 16.62 41.44
N PRO A 903 -3.44 17.91 41.78
CA PRO A 903 -2.26 18.78 41.77
C PRO A 903 -1.21 18.11 42.66
N ARG A 904 -0.05 17.74 42.09
CA ARG A 904 1.10 17.34 42.90
C ARG A 904 1.41 18.56 43.78
N ARG A 905 1.02 18.50 45.06
CA ARG A 905 1.44 19.50 46.05
C ARG A 905 2.96 19.60 45.91
N ALA A 906 3.45 20.82 45.70
CA ALA A 906 4.87 21.08 45.83
C ALA A 906 5.31 20.43 47.14
N ALA A 907 6.33 19.57 47.11
CA ALA A 907 6.96 19.13 48.33
C ALA A 907 7.35 20.41 49.07
N VAL A 908 6.76 20.62 50.25
CA VAL A 908 7.13 21.74 51.12
C VAL A 908 8.57 21.47 51.51
N GLY A 909 9.51 22.08 50.79
CA GLY A 909 10.88 22.18 51.23
C GLY A 909 10.87 22.97 52.52
N LYS A 910 11.45 22.41 53.59
CA LYS A 910 11.76 23.20 54.78
C LYS A 910 12.83 24.20 54.37
N ASP A 911 12.45 25.46 54.17
CA ASP A 911 13.39 26.57 54.18
C ASP A 911 14.00 26.65 55.59
N TYR A 912 15.15 26.01 55.77
CA TYR A 912 16.06 26.42 56.83
C TYR A 912 16.76 27.68 56.33
N ARG A 913 16.54 28.80 57.04
CA ARG A 913 17.33 30.02 56.85
C ARG A 913 18.80 29.66 56.90
N ALA A 914 19.57 30.20 55.96
CA ALA A 914 21.01 30.09 55.93
C ALA A 914 21.62 30.36 57.31
N GLU A 915 22.13 29.32 57.97
CA GLU A 915 23.16 29.50 58.98
C GLU A 915 24.46 29.76 58.23
N ALA A 916 25.03 30.92 58.50
CA ALA A 916 26.39 31.25 58.16
C ALA A 916 27.30 30.33 58.97
N ASP A 917 27.67 29.19 58.40
CA ASP A 917 29.00 28.59 58.52
C ASP A 917 29.08 27.35 57.62
N GLY A 918 30.09 27.36 56.74
CA GLY A 918 30.28 26.36 55.70
C GLY A 918 30.63 24.98 56.25
N GLY A 919 29.88 23.98 55.83
CA GLY A 919 30.23 22.56 55.96
C GLY A 919 29.61 21.74 54.82
N PRO A 920 30.32 20.75 54.26
CA PRO A 920 29.85 20.02 53.09
C PRO A 920 28.80 18.98 53.51
N VAL A 921 27.59 19.08 52.96
CA VAL A 921 26.61 18.00 53.11
C VAL A 921 26.63 17.14 51.84
N VAL A 922 27.16 15.94 52.02
CA VAL A 922 27.03 14.81 51.10
C VAL A 922 25.57 14.37 51.07
N ARG A 923 24.91 14.50 49.92
CA ARG A 923 24.12 13.45 49.25
C ARG A 923 23.54 13.94 47.92
#